data_AF-A0A523MHY1-F1
#
_entry.id   AF-A0A523MHY1-F1
#
_cell.length_a   1.000
_cell.length_b   1.000
_cell.length_c   1.000
_cell.angle_alpha   90.00
_cell.angle_beta   90.00
_cell.angle_gamma   90.00
#
_symmetry.space_group_name_H-M   'P 1'
#
loop_
_entity.id
_entity.type
_entity.pdbx_description
1 polymer ?
#
loop_
_entity_poly.entity_id
_entity_poly.type
_entity_poly.pdbx_seq_one_letter_code
_entity_poly.pdbx_strand_id
1 'polypeptide(L)'
;MQQSFNFRVIRAATFLVFASVLSGCGGGGGGSGEGATLSLAIGDDFVTTTIAGSVGDGPITGGNVVILNRRGEVLATQRSNEQARYQIELDISNAEYPLTVRVDDGTDIVTGDSPAFTLLSAVMQPGGEHTANLNPFGTLAVKIAQKMPGGLSAQNIDTAIDTVYQNFGFGIDTQIISNPINSVMSNPHVAGVVRSSEALGEAIRRAHAALLSGGQFVNPDQLIEALSADLIDGVLDGHGADGADARLAATIRIVSAQVMLETMANRLVVGGIVVTDALDSSIRQITGGDLAAPLTHTLNVTDLMLIQAHVFLEAAMSIDSSPGLESLQDALALVVAGQSGAQVAAILPADAVVELGATIEQVTLATPAELARVNAVVGELAPPPDEPLPVDPPANRIPVISGLPATLVTAGSAYEFTLMASDADGDVLSFMISGTPTWASFDTSTGRLSGTPGNADIGISAVIQISVSDGFASVELPGFQITVVVQPNRLPAISGAPSPAVTVGNLYDFTPTAADPDGDPLSFSVLNLPDWATFEPNSGRLSGAPGAIDVGVFNGIQITVFDGKAQASLPPFVITVSGVPNQAPTISGSPATRVTVNAAYTFTPTASDPDGDVLSFTISGQPAWTSFSASTGHLSGTPRAGDEGTYS
;
A
#
# COMPACT_ATOMS: atom_id res chain seq x y z
N MET A 1 -1.22 29.34 27.26
CA MET A 1 -1.64 28.47 28.37
C MET A 1 -3.15 28.58 28.50
N GLN A 2 -3.90 27.77 27.75
CA GLN A 2 -5.32 27.49 27.95
C GLN A 2 -5.64 26.24 27.11
N GLN A 3 -6.17 25.22 27.77
CA GLN A 3 -6.37 23.88 27.23
C GLN A 3 -7.62 23.81 26.35
N SER A 4 -7.50 23.11 25.22
CA SER A 4 -8.59 22.73 24.32
C SER A 4 -9.23 21.42 24.77
N PHE A 5 -10.55 21.44 24.96
CA PHE A 5 -11.38 20.25 25.17
C PHE A 5 -11.88 19.76 23.81
N ASN A 6 -11.53 18.52 23.44
CA ASN A 6 -12.08 17.80 22.29
C ASN A 6 -13.41 17.13 22.68
N PHE A 7 -14.50 17.42 21.95
CA PHE A 7 -15.73 16.64 21.99
C PHE A 7 -15.80 15.73 20.75
N ARG A 8 -15.71 14.42 20.96
CA ARG A 8 -16.13 13.40 19.98
C ARG A 8 -17.61 13.12 20.19
N VAL A 9 -18.44 13.33 19.17
CA VAL A 9 -19.85 12.91 19.17
C VAL A 9 -19.95 11.60 18.43
N ILE A 10 -20.15 10.50 19.17
CA ILE A 10 -20.56 9.21 18.61
C ILE A 10 -22.09 9.23 18.50
N ARG A 11 -22.65 9.15 17.29
CA ARG A 11 -24.09 8.96 17.08
C ARG A 11 -24.40 7.47 17.11
N ALA A 12 -25.10 7.03 18.16
CA ALA A 12 -25.72 5.71 18.24
C ALA A 12 -27.04 5.71 17.46
N ALA A 13 -27.16 4.82 16.46
CA ALA A 13 -28.41 4.58 15.74
C ALA A 13 -29.40 3.83 16.64
N THR A 14 -30.57 4.43 16.86
CA THR A 14 -31.70 3.82 17.58
C THR A 14 -32.65 3.18 16.56
N PHE A 15 -32.74 1.85 16.54
CA PHE A 15 -33.76 1.13 15.77
C PHE A 15 -35.03 1.00 16.61
N LEU A 16 -36.12 1.63 16.15
CA LEU A 16 -37.46 1.54 16.73
C LEU A 16 -38.25 0.49 15.94
N VAL A 17 -38.43 -0.72 16.47
CA VAL A 17 -39.30 -1.74 15.85
C VAL A 17 -40.73 -1.57 16.40
N PHE A 18 -41.63 -1.17 15.51
CA PHE A 18 -43.07 -1.15 15.76
C PHE A 18 -43.59 -2.60 15.75
N ALA A 19 -44.09 -3.05 16.90
CA ALA A 19 -44.87 -4.29 17.00
C ALA A 19 -46.34 -4.00 16.73
N SER A 20 -46.88 -4.54 15.63
CA SER A 20 -48.32 -4.63 15.39
C SER A 20 -48.76 -6.09 15.48
N VAL A 21 -49.59 -6.35 16.49
CA VAL A 21 -50.27 -7.62 16.72
C VAL A 21 -51.48 -7.72 15.79
N LEU A 22 -51.60 -8.82 15.05
CA LEU A 22 -52.90 -9.31 14.58
C LEU A 22 -52.91 -10.84 14.56
N SER A 23 -53.89 -11.36 15.29
CA SER A 23 -54.15 -12.76 15.58
C SER A 23 -54.71 -13.52 14.37
N GLY A 24 -54.35 -14.81 14.26
CA GLY A 24 -55.02 -15.78 13.39
C GLY A 24 -54.69 -17.21 13.83
N CYS A 25 -55.71 -17.95 14.21
CA CYS A 25 -55.67 -19.30 14.80
C CYS A 25 -55.08 -20.39 13.88
N GLY A 26 -54.51 -21.46 14.48
CA GLY A 26 -54.36 -22.74 13.78
C GLY A 26 -53.41 -23.78 14.39
N GLY A 27 -53.83 -24.44 15.48
CA GLY A 27 -53.61 -25.86 15.79
C GLY A 27 -52.22 -26.55 15.64
N GLY A 28 -51.61 -26.87 16.79
CA GLY A 28 -51.30 -28.26 17.19
C GLY A 28 -50.04 -28.97 16.66
N GLY A 29 -49.22 -29.45 17.61
CA GLY A 29 -48.37 -30.64 17.42
C GLY A 29 -46.87 -30.39 17.60
N GLY A 30 -46.28 -31.00 18.61
CA GLY A 30 -44.89 -30.77 19.03
C GLY A 30 -43.83 -31.44 18.15
N GLY A 31 -42.58 -31.05 18.36
CA GLY A 31 -41.43 -31.66 17.70
C GLY A 31 -40.21 -30.76 17.81
N SER A 32 -39.18 -31.28 18.47
CA SER A 32 -37.89 -30.69 18.76
C SER A 32 -37.10 -30.21 17.54
N GLY A 33 -36.56 -28.99 17.64
CA GLY A 33 -35.18 -28.63 17.28
C GLY A 33 -34.69 -28.93 15.86
N GLU A 34 -34.85 -27.96 14.95
CA GLU A 34 -33.92 -27.73 13.86
C GLU A 34 -33.57 -26.25 13.82
N GLY A 35 -32.28 -25.95 14.04
CA GLY A 35 -31.72 -24.63 13.82
C GLY A 35 -31.64 -24.35 12.33
N ALA A 36 -32.64 -23.69 11.78
CA ALA A 36 -32.52 -23.02 10.50
C ALA A 36 -31.62 -21.80 10.69
N THR A 37 -30.39 -21.89 10.22
CA THR A 37 -29.51 -20.74 10.03
C THR A 37 -30.17 -19.76 9.08
N LEU A 38 -30.77 -18.71 9.64
CA LEU A 38 -30.95 -17.44 8.94
C LEU A 38 -29.54 -16.95 8.60
N SER A 39 -29.16 -17.14 7.33
CA SER A 39 -28.04 -16.48 6.70
C SER A 39 -28.29 -14.96 6.76
N LEU A 40 -27.83 -14.33 7.83
CA LEU A 40 -27.57 -12.89 7.86
C LEU A 40 -26.53 -12.64 6.78
N ALA A 41 -26.93 -11.95 5.72
CA ALA A 41 -26.03 -11.41 4.72
C ALA A 41 -24.89 -10.68 5.45
N ILE A 42 -23.68 -11.19 5.27
CA ILE A 42 -22.43 -10.64 5.80
C ILE A 42 -22.25 -9.28 5.14
N GLY A 43 -21.85 -8.31 5.96
CA GLY A 43 -21.98 -6.87 5.72
C GLY A 43 -21.36 -6.34 4.44
N ASP A 44 -21.88 -5.20 4.01
CA ASP A 44 -21.15 -4.28 3.16
C ASP A 44 -19.80 -4.00 3.82
N ASP A 45 -18.70 -4.40 3.20
CA ASP A 45 -17.36 -4.04 3.64
C ASP A 45 -17.21 -2.52 3.49
N PHE A 46 -17.37 -1.81 4.61
CA PHE A 46 -17.05 -0.40 4.71
C PHE A 46 -15.54 -0.26 4.76
N VAL A 47 -15.00 0.57 3.86
CA VAL A 47 -13.55 0.84 3.78
C VAL A 47 -13.32 2.31 4.07
N THR A 48 -12.38 2.59 4.97
CA THR A 48 -11.96 3.96 5.27
C THR A 48 -11.30 4.57 4.04
N THR A 49 -11.84 5.71 3.61
CA THR A 49 -11.43 6.47 2.44
C THR A 49 -11.16 7.91 2.84
N THR A 50 -9.97 8.41 2.54
CA THR A 50 -9.60 9.82 2.72
C THR A 50 -9.64 10.52 1.38
N ILE A 51 -10.42 11.59 1.26
CA ILE A 51 -10.53 12.42 0.06
C ILE A 51 -10.01 13.81 0.40
N ALA A 52 -8.95 14.24 -0.28
CA ALA A 52 -8.35 15.55 -0.10
C ALA A 52 -8.19 16.25 -1.45
N GLY A 53 -8.09 17.57 -1.46
CA GLY A 53 -7.86 18.30 -2.70
C GLY A 53 -7.82 19.81 -2.51
N SER A 54 -7.58 20.52 -3.61
CA SER A 54 -7.74 21.96 -3.70
C SER A 54 -9.04 22.36 -4.38
N VAL A 55 -9.51 23.58 -4.11
CA VAL A 55 -10.73 24.13 -4.69
C VAL A 55 -10.40 25.38 -5.51
N GLY A 56 -10.74 25.37 -6.80
CA GLY A 56 -11.10 26.57 -7.55
C GLY A 56 -10.61 26.71 -8.99
N ASP A 57 -11.25 27.67 -9.67
CA ASP A 57 -10.93 28.32 -10.95
C ASP A 57 -10.04 29.56 -10.74
N GLY A 58 -9.25 29.52 -9.68
CA GLY A 58 -8.84 30.65 -8.83
C GLY A 58 -9.07 30.16 -7.39
N PRO A 59 -8.11 30.23 -6.45
CA PRO A 59 -8.28 29.46 -5.22
C PRO A 59 -9.50 29.89 -4.37
N ILE A 60 -10.43 28.97 -4.12
CA ILE A 60 -11.70 29.24 -3.40
C ILE A 60 -11.56 28.86 -1.93
N THR A 61 -11.70 29.86 -1.06
CA THR A 61 -11.68 29.67 0.39
C THR A 61 -13.09 29.68 0.98
N GLY A 62 -13.31 28.91 2.04
CA GLY A 62 -14.60 28.86 2.73
C GLY A 62 -15.75 28.23 1.93
N GLY A 63 -15.48 27.57 0.80
CA GLY A 63 -16.49 26.84 0.04
C GLY A 63 -16.93 25.57 0.77
N ASN A 64 -18.21 25.22 0.70
CA ASN A 64 -18.76 23.99 1.27
C ASN A 64 -18.52 22.83 0.31
N VAL A 65 -17.49 22.03 0.57
CA VAL A 65 -17.19 20.82 -0.20
C VAL A 65 -18.12 19.70 0.23
N VAL A 66 -18.91 19.16 -0.69
CA VAL A 66 -19.93 18.13 -0.51
C VAL A 66 -19.52 16.87 -1.27
N ILE A 67 -19.53 15.72 -0.59
CA ILE A 67 -19.30 14.41 -1.22
C ILE A 67 -20.67 13.74 -1.42
N LEU A 68 -20.96 13.38 -2.66
CA LEU A 68 -22.18 12.68 -3.07
C LEU A 68 -21.86 11.27 -3.57
N ASN A 69 -22.70 10.29 -3.23
CA ASN A 69 -22.61 8.96 -3.82
C ASN A 69 -23.17 8.90 -5.25
N ARG A 70 -23.10 7.73 -5.87
CA ARG A 70 -23.65 7.46 -7.21
C ARG A 70 -25.17 7.70 -7.36
N ARG A 71 -25.90 7.81 -6.25
CA ARG A 71 -27.35 8.10 -6.20
C ARG A 71 -27.63 9.60 -5.99
N GLY A 72 -26.60 10.42 -5.81
CA GLY A 72 -26.73 11.85 -5.51
C GLY A 72 -27.05 12.16 -4.04
N GLU A 73 -26.88 11.20 -3.13
CA GLU A 73 -27.09 11.40 -1.70
C GLU A 73 -25.81 11.95 -1.06
N VAL A 74 -25.96 12.94 -0.18
CA VAL A 74 -24.85 13.56 0.53
C VAL A 74 -24.31 12.60 1.59
N LEU A 75 -23.02 12.27 1.47
CA LEU A 75 -22.29 11.45 2.44
C LEU A 75 -21.59 12.32 3.48
N ALA A 76 -21.01 13.46 3.05
CA ALA A 76 -20.30 14.36 3.94
C ALA A 76 -20.19 15.78 3.39
N THR A 77 -19.87 16.72 4.28
CA THR A 77 -19.62 18.12 3.96
C THR A 77 -18.51 18.69 4.83
N GLN A 78 -17.61 19.47 4.25
CA GLN A 78 -16.57 20.21 4.96
C GLN A 78 -16.29 21.55 4.26
N ARG A 79 -15.89 22.58 5.01
CA ARG A 79 -15.46 23.85 4.40
C ARG A 79 -13.99 23.78 3.95
N SER A 80 -13.69 24.34 2.78
CA SER A 80 -12.31 24.59 2.37
C SER A 80 -11.65 25.61 3.31
N ASN A 81 -10.38 25.39 3.61
CA ASN A 81 -9.61 26.23 4.53
C ASN A 81 -9.08 27.52 3.85
N GLU A 82 -8.29 28.31 4.57
CA GLU A 82 -7.69 29.56 4.07
C GLU A 82 -6.67 29.35 2.93
N GLN A 83 -6.20 28.11 2.73
CA GLN A 83 -5.33 27.71 1.62
C GLN A 83 -6.13 27.05 0.48
N ALA A 84 -7.46 27.18 0.49
CA ALA A 84 -8.38 26.55 -0.46
C ALA A 84 -8.25 25.00 -0.53
N ARG A 85 -7.86 24.36 0.58
CA ARG A 85 -7.74 22.89 0.70
C ARG A 85 -8.84 22.31 1.57
N TYR A 86 -9.17 21.05 1.33
CA TYR A 86 -10.07 20.25 2.16
C TYR A 86 -9.53 18.83 2.32
N GLN A 87 -9.98 18.14 3.36
CA GLN A 87 -9.67 16.73 3.62
C GLN A 87 -10.80 16.09 4.44
N ILE A 88 -11.50 15.13 3.86
CA ILE A 88 -12.62 14.43 4.47
C ILE A 88 -12.30 12.94 4.54
N GLU A 89 -12.44 12.34 5.73
CA GLU A 89 -12.31 10.90 5.96
C GLU A 89 -13.69 10.29 6.15
N LEU A 90 -13.99 9.20 5.43
CA LEU A 90 -15.28 8.52 5.44
C LEU A 90 -15.11 7.00 5.48
N ASP A 91 -15.96 6.31 6.24
CA ASP A 91 -16.14 4.87 6.12
C ASP A 91 -17.33 4.62 5.19
N ILE A 92 -17.06 4.12 3.98
CA ILE A 92 -18.05 3.97 2.91
C ILE A 92 -17.91 2.62 2.21
N SER A 93 -19.04 2.06 1.77
CA SER A 93 -19.05 0.78 1.05
C SER A 93 -18.75 0.97 -0.43
N ASN A 94 -18.25 -0.08 -1.09
CA ASN A 94 -17.98 -0.06 -2.53
C ASN A 94 -19.24 0.21 -3.37
N ALA A 95 -20.43 -0.10 -2.86
CA ALA A 95 -21.70 0.11 -3.57
C ALA A 95 -22.04 1.60 -3.80
N GLU A 96 -21.42 2.50 -3.02
CA GLU A 96 -21.66 3.94 -3.09
C GLU A 96 -20.90 4.63 -4.25
N TYR A 97 -19.91 3.96 -4.84
CA TYR A 97 -19.06 4.48 -5.91
C TYR A 97 -19.71 4.40 -7.31
N PRO A 98 -19.34 5.29 -8.25
CA PRO A 98 -18.38 6.40 -8.11
C PRO A 98 -18.94 7.56 -7.27
N LEU A 99 -18.05 8.28 -6.60
CA LEU A 99 -18.40 9.48 -5.83
C LEU A 99 -18.23 10.73 -6.69
N THR A 100 -19.13 11.69 -6.51
CA THR A 100 -18.96 13.07 -7.03
C THR A 100 -18.60 13.97 -5.86
N VAL A 101 -17.55 14.78 -6.02
CA VAL A 101 -17.23 15.85 -5.09
C VAL A 101 -17.65 17.17 -5.74
N ARG A 102 -18.30 18.03 -4.98
CA ARG A 102 -18.77 19.34 -5.42
C ARG A 102 -18.39 20.39 -4.41
N VAL A 103 -18.18 21.64 -4.83
CA VAL A 103 -18.18 22.78 -3.91
C VAL A 103 -19.40 23.65 -4.13
N ASP A 104 -20.06 24.01 -3.03
CA ASP A 104 -21.14 24.99 -2.98
C ASP A 104 -20.64 26.24 -2.22
N ASP A 105 -21.01 27.44 -2.68
CA ASP A 105 -20.56 28.71 -2.11
C ASP A 105 -19.02 28.88 -2.06
N GLY A 106 -18.57 29.94 -1.39
CA GLY A 106 -17.16 30.26 -1.18
C GLY A 106 -16.79 31.64 -1.70
N THR A 107 -15.52 31.98 -1.53
CA THR A 107 -14.92 33.21 -2.07
C THR A 107 -13.70 32.83 -2.87
N ASP A 108 -13.76 33.09 -4.18
CA ASP A 108 -12.58 33.10 -5.03
C ASP A 108 -11.70 34.28 -4.61
N ILE A 109 -10.47 34.00 -4.19
CA ILE A 109 -9.56 35.02 -3.67
C ILE A 109 -8.92 35.87 -4.78
N VAL A 110 -9.08 35.51 -6.06
CA VAL A 110 -8.63 36.31 -7.20
C VAL A 110 -9.60 37.47 -7.45
N THR A 111 -10.90 37.18 -7.50
CA THR A 111 -11.95 38.18 -7.79
C THR A 111 -12.61 38.77 -6.55
N GLY A 112 -12.65 38.02 -5.45
CA GLY A 112 -13.43 38.34 -4.25
C GLY A 112 -14.90 37.94 -4.34
N ASP A 113 -15.33 37.36 -5.46
CA ASP A 113 -16.70 36.94 -5.71
C ASP A 113 -16.93 35.46 -5.34
N SER A 114 -18.19 35.03 -5.36
CA SER A 114 -18.52 33.61 -5.27
C SER A 114 -18.29 32.91 -6.63
N PRO A 115 -18.03 31.59 -6.62
CA PRO A 115 -17.79 30.84 -7.86
C PRO A 115 -18.94 30.99 -8.83
N ALA A 116 -18.64 31.26 -10.09
CA ALA A 116 -19.64 31.57 -11.12
C ALA A 116 -20.47 30.35 -11.54
N PHE A 117 -19.96 29.14 -11.30
CA PHE A 117 -20.59 27.86 -11.59
C PHE A 117 -20.14 26.81 -10.59
N THR A 118 -20.84 25.69 -10.60
CA THR A 118 -20.55 24.54 -9.75
C THR A 118 -19.24 23.87 -10.18
N LEU A 119 -18.25 23.78 -9.29
CA LEU A 119 -17.06 22.96 -9.55
C LEU A 119 -17.26 21.52 -9.10
N LEU A 120 -16.86 20.59 -9.96
CA LEU A 120 -16.98 19.15 -9.74
C LEU A 120 -15.62 18.44 -9.82
N SER A 121 -15.56 17.33 -9.10
CA SER A 121 -14.49 16.36 -9.10
C SER A 121 -15.09 14.98 -8.86
N ALA A 122 -14.30 13.91 -8.96
CA ALA A 122 -14.83 12.57 -8.79
C ALA A 122 -13.80 11.57 -8.24
N VAL A 123 -14.29 10.56 -7.51
CA VAL A 123 -13.48 9.46 -6.96
C VAL A 123 -14.09 8.13 -7.39
N MET A 124 -13.30 7.30 -8.07
CA MET A 124 -13.82 6.12 -8.78
C MET A 124 -13.82 4.83 -7.97
N GLN A 125 -12.97 4.72 -6.95
CA GLN A 125 -12.71 3.45 -6.26
C GLN A 125 -12.63 3.61 -4.73
N PRO A 126 -12.98 2.55 -3.95
CA PRO A 126 -12.93 2.56 -2.50
C PRO A 126 -11.52 2.46 -1.92
N GLY A 127 -11.36 3.07 -0.74
CA GLY A 127 -10.24 2.85 0.16
C GLY A 127 -8.96 3.61 -0.15
N GLY A 128 -8.23 3.95 0.91
CA GLY A 128 -6.96 4.66 0.80
C GLY A 128 -7.13 6.18 0.70
N GLU A 129 -6.10 6.86 0.20
CA GLU A 129 -6.07 8.32 0.02
C GLU A 129 -6.28 8.68 -1.45
N HIS A 130 -7.21 9.61 -1.71
CA HIS A 130 -7.50 10.12 -3.03
C HIS A 130 -7.35 11.64 -3.07
N THR A 131 -6.74 12.11 -4.15
CA THR A 131 -6.79 13.53 -4.53
C THR A 131 -8.01 13.76 -5.42
N ALA A 132 -8.81 14.77 -5.08
CA ALA A 132 -9.97 15.22 -5.85
C ALA A 132 -10.00 16.75 -5.89
N ASN A 133 -9.22 17.34 -6.79
CA ASN A 133 -9.23 18.78 -7.00
C ASN A 133 -10.51 19.21 -7.74
N LEU A 134 -11.08 20.32 -7.30
CA LEU A 134 -12.27 20.93 -7.87
C LEU A 134 -11.83 22.12 -8.72
N ASN A 135 -11.93 22.05 -10.05
CA ASN A 135 -11.53 23.11 -10.97
C ASN A 135 -12.35 23.02 -12.29
N PRO A 136 -12.31 24.01 -13.19
CA PRO A 136 -13.11 24.00 -14.42
C PRO A 136 -12.81 22.82 -15.35
N PHE A 137 -11.55 22.40 -15.43
CA PHE A 137 -11.15 21.25 -16.25
C PHE A 137 -11.80 19.96 -15.76
N GLY A 138 -11.66 19.66 -14.46
CA GLY A 138 -12.29 18.51 -13.82
C GLY A 138 -13.81 18.58 -13.88
N THR A 139 -14.38 19.79 -13.84
CA THR A 139 -15.82 20.00 -13.96
C THR A 139 -16.35 19.57 -15.34
N LEU A 140 -15.73 20.07 -16.42
CA LEU A 140 -16.08 19.64 -17.77
C LEU A 140 -15.84 18.14 -17.95
N ALA A 141 -14.70 17.63 -17.49
CA ALA A 141 -14.39 16.21 -17.62
C ALA A 141 -15.43 15.31 -16.92
N VAL A 142 -15.84 15.65 -15.69
CA VAL A 142 -16.89 14.92 -14.97
C VAL A 142 -18.23 14.99 -15.71
N LYS A 143 -18.61 16.16 -16.23
CA LYS A 143 -19.88 16.34 -16.95
C LYS A 143 -19.92 15.59 -18.28
N ILE A 144 -18.83 15.62 -19.05
CA ILE A 144 -18.68 14.85 -20.29
C ILE A 144 -18.76 13.35 -19.97
N ALA A 145 -17.97 12.87 -18.99
CA ALA A 145 -17.95 11.47 -18.60
C ALA A 145 -19.33 10.96 -18.10
N GLN A 146 -20.10 11.80 -17.41
CA GLN A 146 -21.47 11.48 -17.00
C GLN A 146 -22.42 11.26 -18.18
N LYS A 147 -22.19 11.94 -19.31
CA LYS A 147 -23.02 11.83 -20.52
C LYS A 147 -22.53 10.75 -21.49
N MET A 148 -21.29 10.31 -21.38
CA MET A 148 -20.74 9.20 -22.17
C MET A 148 -21.45 7.86 -21.86
N PRO A 149 -21.50 6.92 -22.82
CA PRO A 149 -21.98 5.56 -22.56
C PRO A 149 -21.26 4.92 -21.36
N GLY A 150 -22.02 4.30 -20.45
CA GLY A 150 -21.48 3.76 -19.20
C GLY A 150 -21.40 4.77 -18.05
N GLY A 151 -21.61 6.06 -18.31
CA GLY A 151 -21.65 7.12 -17.32
C GLY A 151 -20.29 7.36 -16.65
N LEU A 152 -20.33 7.90 -15.44
CA LEU A 152 -19.12 8.24 -14.69
C LEU A 152 -18.29 6.98 -14.40
N SER A 153 -17.13 6.86 -15.03
CA SER A 153 -16.17 5.76 -14.88
C SER A 153 -14.74 6.28 -15.07
N ALA A 154 -13.73 5.54 -14.62
CA ALA A 154 -12.34 5.95 -14.77
C ALA A 154 -11.96 6.17 -16.25
N GLN A 155 -12.33 5.23 -17.13
CA GLN A 155 -12.06 5.33 -18.57
C GLN A 155 -12.71 6.57 -19.21
N ASN A 156 -13.99 6.82 -18.89
CA ASN A 156 -14.69 7.98 -19.43
C ASN A 156 -14.12 9.30 -18.89
N ILE A 157 -13.64 9.33 -17.65
CA ILE A 157 -12.95 10.50 -17.10
C ILE A 157 -11.65 10.77 -17.84
N ASP A 158 -10.83 9.74 -18.09
CA ASP A 158 -9.56 9.91 -18.81
C ASP A 158 -9.81 10.41 -20.24
N THR A 159 -10.77 9.81 -20.95
CA THR A 159 -11.17 10.27 -22.29
C THR A 159 -11.67 11.72 -22.26
N ALA A 160 -12.50 12.06 -21.27
CA ALA A 160 -13.03 13.42 -21.14
C ALA A 160 -11.96 14.45 -20.80
N ILE A 161 -10.94 14.09 -20.02
CA ILE A 161 -9.79 14.98 -19.72
C ILE A 161 -9.02 15.29 -21.01
N ASP A 162 -8.72 14.28 -21.82
CA ASP A 162 -8.03 14.47 -23.09
C ASP A 162 -8.81 15.42 -24.01
N THR A 163 -10.13 15.20 -24.13
CA THR A 163 -11.02 16.09 -24.89
C THR A 163 -10.99 17.53 -24.38
N VAL A 164 -11.04 17.73 -23.05
CA VAL A 164 -11.00 19.07 -22.46
C VAL A 164 -9.64 19.74 -22.70
N TYR A 165 -8.52 19.02 -22.58
CA TYR A 165 -7.20 19.59 -22.84
C TYR A 165 -6.99 19.96 -24.30
N GLN A 166 -7.48 19.14 -25.23
CA GLN A 166 -7.41 19.43 -26.67
C GLN A 166 -8.20 20.69 -27.03
N ASN A 167 -9.40 20.88 -26.46
CA ASN A 167 -10.27 22.00 -26.80
C ASN A 167 -10.06 23.24 -25.93
N PHE A 168 -9.60 23.09 -24.69
CA PHE A 168 -9.61 24.15 -23.65
C PHE A 168 -8.39 24.10 -22.71
N GLY A 169 -7.22 23.73 -23.21
CA GLY A 169 -6.00 23.54 -22.41
C GLY A 169 -5.49 24.82 -21.71
N PHE A 170 -5.59 25.99 -22.36
CA PHE A 170 -5.16 27.29 -21.81
C PHE A 170 -3.74 27.28 -21.21
N GLY A 171 -2.84 26.49 -21.80
CA GLY A 171 -1.43 26.39 -21.38
C GLY A 171 -1.19 25.57 -20.13
N ILE A 172 -2.11 24.67 -19.78
CA ILE A 172 -1.82 23.63 -18.80
C ILE A 172 -0.75 22.69 -19.37
N ASP A 173 0.28 22.41 -18.58
CA ASP A 173 1.31 21.45 -18.95
C ASP A 173 0.82 20.04 -18.62
N THR A 174 0.42 19.29 -19.64
CA THR A 174 -0.17 17.96 -19.50
C THR A 174 0.85 16.88 -19.14
N GLN A 175 2.15 17.13 -19.35
CA GLN A 175 3.21 16.22 -18.89
C GLN A 175 3.35 16.27 -17.37
N ILE A 176 3.00 17.42 -16.80
CA ILE A 176 3.11 17.71 -15.37
C ILE A 176 1.78 17.49 -14.64
N ILE A 177 0.67 17.91 -15.26
CA ILE A 177 -0.69 17.78 -14.75
C ILE A 177 -1.45 16.88 -15.72
N SER A 178 -1.11 15.59 -15.71
CA SER A 178 -1.72 14.60 -16.59
C SER A 178 -3.23 14.45 -16.35
N ASN A 179 -3.68 14.66 -15.11
CA ASN A 179 -5.09 14.59 -14.77
C ASN A 179 -5.45 15.69 -13.74
N PRO A 180 -6.30 16.66 -14.11
CA PRO A 180 -6.59 17.83 -13.29
C PRO A 180 -7.44 17.51 -12.06
N ILE A 181 -8.03 16.31 -11.99
CA ILE A 181 -8.81 15.82 -10.85
C ILE A 181 -7.89 15.27 -9.76
N ASN A 182 -6.89 14.45 -10.11
CA ASN A 182 -6.12 13.68 -9.12
C ASN A 182 -4.65 14.09 -8.96
N SER A 183 -4.14 15.01 -9.80
CA SER A 183 -2.75 15.47 -9.71
C SER A 183 -2.51 16.18 -8.37
N VAL A 184 -1.40 15.83 -7.69
CA VAL A 184 -1.02 16.50 -6.45
C VAL A 184 -0.58 17.93 -6.74
N MET A 185 -1.24 18.89 -6.11
CA MET A 185 -0.88 20.31 -6.19
C MET A 185 0.44 20.57 -5.44
N SER A 186 1.54 20.62 -6.19
CA SER A 186 2.88 20.87 -5.67
C SER A 186 3.46 22.21 -6.16
N ASN A 187 4.52 22.66 -5.50
CA ASN A 187 5.17 23.95 -5.79
C ASN A 187 5.49 24.17 -7.28
N PRO A 188 6.15 23.27 -8.03
CA PRO A 188 6.43 23.53 -9.44
C PRO A 188 5.19 23.75 -10.32
N HIS A 189 4.00 23.31 -9.89
CA HIS A 189 2.83 23.17 -10.78
C HIS A 189 1.68 24.14 -10.46
N VAL A 190 1.67 24.70 -9.25
CA VAL A 190 0.55 25.51 -8.73
C VAL A 190 0.22 26.71 -9.61
N ALA A 191 1.22 27.41 -10.13
CA ALA A 191 0.99 28.60 -10.96
C ALA A 191 0.35 28.26 -12.31
N GLY A 192 0.78 27.16 -12.93
CA GLY A 192 0.23 26.70 -14.20
C GLY A 192 -1.25 26.31 -14.06
N VAL A 193 -1.58 25.50 -13.06
CA VAL A 193 -2.97 25.10 -12.77
C VAL A 193 -3.84 26.32 -12.48
N VAL A 194 -3.39 27.24 -11.61
CA VAL A 194 -4.17 28.42 -11.23
C VAL A 194 -4.41 29.32 -12.45
N ARG A 195 -3.37 29.62 -13.25
CA ARG A 195 -3.52 30.45 -14.45
C ARG A 195 -4.45 29.82 -15.48
N SER A 196 -4.26 28.55 -15.80
CA SER A 196 -5.05 27.87 -16.82
C SER A 196 -6.49 27.63 -16.36
N SER A 197 -6.72 27.40 -15.07
CA SER A 197 -8.08 27.26 -14.51
C SER A 197 -8.83 28.58 -14.51
N GLU A 198 -8.16 29.68 -14.16
CA GLU A 198 -8.73 31.03 -14.26
C GLU A 198 -9.05 31.40 -15.71
N ALA A 199 -8.15 31.09 -16.65
CA ALA A 199 -8.39 31.33 -18.07
C ALA A 199 -9.61 30.55 -18.60
N LEU A 200 -9.74 29.26 -18.26
CA LEU A 200 -10.93 28.49 -18.65
C LEU A 200 -12.21 29.02 -17.98
N GLY A 201 -12.15 29.35 -16.69
CA GLY A 201 -13.26 29.98 -15.97
C GLY A 201 -13.69 31.31 -16.60
N GLU A 202 -12.73 32.14 -17.01
CA GLU A 202 -12.96 33.40 -17.72
C GLU A 202 -13.59 33.18 -19.09
N ALA A 203 -13.11 32.21 -19.88
CA ALA A 203 -13.68 31.90 -21.18
C ALA A 203 -15.16 31.48 -21.07
N ILE A 204 -15.49 30.65 -20.08
CA ILE A 204 -16.87 30.26 -19.78
C ILE A 204 -17.70 31.49 -19.36
N ARG A 205 -17.17 32.36 -18.50
CA ARG A 205 -17.86 33.56 -18.00
C ARG A 205 -18.15 34.57 -19.11
N ARG A 206 -17.19 34.81 -20.00
CA ARG A 206 -17.36 35.71 -21.16
C ARG A 206 -18.32 35.12 -22.20
N ALA A 207 -18.23 33.83 -22.48
CA ALA A 207 -19.17 33.16 -23.38
C ALA A 207 -20.61 33.25 -22.84
N HIS A 208 -20.80 33.00 -21.54
CA HIS A 208 -22.08 33.18 -20.90
C HIS A 208 -22.58 34.63 -20.99
N ALA A 209 -21.74 35.62 -20.68
CA ALA A 209 -22.11 37.03 -20.78
C ALA A 209 -22.52 37.44 -22.21
N ALA A 210 -21.80 36.96 -23.23
CA ALA A 210 -22.10 37.21 -24.63
C ALA A 210 -23.44 36.61 -25.04
N LEU A 211 -23.70 35.35 -24.69
CA LEU A 211 -24.94 34.64 -25.05
C LEU A 211 -26.16 35.10 -24.27
N LEU A 212 -25.98 35.57 -23.03
CA LEU A 212 -27.04 36.12 -22.21
C LEU A 212 -27.67 37.37 -22.85
N SER A 213 -26.86 38.18 -23.56
CA SER A 213 -27.37 39.34 -24.30
C SER A 213 -28.35 38.97 -25.41
N GLY A 214 -28.21 37.77 -25.98
CA GLY A 214 -29.13 37.16 -26.94
C GLY A 214 -30.30 36.38 -26.31
N GLY A 215 -30.40 36.34 -24.98
CA GLY A 215 -31.44 35.64 -24.24
C GLY A 215 -31.25 34.12 -24.11
N GLN A 216 -30.05 33.60 -24.41
CA GLN A 216 -29.70 32.19 -24.26
C GLN A 216 -28.92 31.94 -22.96
N PHE A 217 -29.06 30.73 -22.39
CA PHE A 217 -28.39 30.25 -21.16
C PHE A 217 -28.55 31.18 -19.95
N VAL A 218 -29.52 30.89 -19.08
CA VAL A 218 -29.90 31.77 -17.95
C VAL A 218 -28.83 31.78 -16.84
N ASN A 219 -28.01 30.73 -16.76
CA ASN A 219 -26.88 30.67 -15.85
C ASN A 219 -25.68 29.91 -16.46
N PRO A 220 -24.46 30.08 -15.91
CA PRO A 220 -23.26 29.41 -16.40
C PRO A 220 -23.30 27.88 -16.32
N ASP A 221 -24.01 27.28 -15.35
CA ASP A 221 -24.13 25.81 -15.26
C ASP A 221 -24.89 25.24 -16.48
N GLN A 222 -25.90 25.93 -17.01
CA GLN A 222 -26.60 25.53 -18.25
C GLN A 222 -25.67 25.57 -19.47
N LEU A 223 -24.76 26.55 -19.51
CA LEU A 223 -23.75 26.64 -20.55
C LEU A 223 -22.80 25.44 -20.47
N ILE A 224 -22.30 25.11 -19.27
CA ILE A 224 -21.42 23.94 -19.06
C ILE A 224 -22.11 22.64 -19.46
N GLU A 225 -23.41 22.48 -19.17
CA GLU A 225 -24.18 21.30 -19.60
C GLU A 225 -24.25 21.16 -21.13
N ALA A 226 -24.47 22.27 -21.85
CA ALA A 226 -24.51 22.28 -23.30
C ALA A 226 -23.12 22.07 -23.91
N LEU A 227 -22.08 22.70 -23.35
CA LEU A 227 -20.69 22.50 -23.75
C LEU A 227 -20.24 21.05 -23.54
N SER A 228 -20.64 20.45 -22.42
CA SER A 228 -20.32 19.04 -22.14
C SER A 228 -21.12 18.08 -23.02
N ALA A 229 -22.28 18.49 -23.55
CA ALA A 229 -23.04 17.70 -24.51
C ALA A 229 -22.42 17.74 -25.92
N ASP A 230 -21.84 18.88 -26.29
CA ASP A 230 -21.09 19.08 -27.52
C ASP A 230 -19.84 18.19 -27.54
N LEU A 231 -18.98 18.33 -26.52
CA LEU A 231 -17.68 17.65 -26.43
C LEU A 231 -17.71 16.11 -26.27
N ILE A 232 -18.87 15.45 -26.28
CA ILE A 232 -18.93 13.98 -26.11
C ILE A 232 -18.28 13.22 -27.26
N ASP A 233 -18.34 13.77 -28.47
CA ASP A 233 -17.69 13.18 -29.65
C ASP A 233 -16.22 13.65 -29.80
N GLY A 234 -15.73 14.44 -28.85
CA GLY A 234 -14.37 14.97 -28.83
C GLY A 234 -14.21 16.32 -29.55
N VAL A 235 -15.25 16.79 -30.26
CA VAL A 235 -15.18 17.99 -31.09
C VAL A 235 -16.06 19.08 -30.49
N LEU A 236 -15.60 20.33 -30.61
CA LEU A 236 -16.40 21.51 -30.28
C LEU A 236 -17.01 22.06 -31.58
N ASP A 237 -18.19 21.58 -31.98
CA ASP A 237 -18.81 22.00 -33.25
C ASP A 237 -20.32 22.25 -33.19
N GLY A 238 -20.93 22.07 -32.02
CA GLY A 238 -22.37 22.18 -31.79
C GLY A 238 -23.15 20.89 -31.98
N HIS A 239 -22.48 19.75 -32.20
CA HIS A 239 -23.07 18.42 -32.33
C HIS A 239 -22.49 17.50 -31.26
N GLY A 240 -23.06 16.32 -31.09
CA GLY A 240 -22.72 15.41 -30.00
C GLY A 240 -23.98 14.82 -29.39
N ALA A 241 -24.21 15.05 -28.09
CA ALA A 241 -25.43 14.63 -27.42
C ALA A 241 -26.54 15.71 -27.42
N ASP A 242 -27.74 15.29 -27.00
CA ASP A 242 -28.86 16.18 -26.76
C ASP A 242 -28.46 17.34 -25.82
N GLY A 243 -28.64 18.57 -26.29
CA GLY A 243 -28.28 19.79 -25.58
C GLY A 243 -27.05 20.52 -26.13
N ALA A 244 -26.31 19.93 -27.08
CA ALA A 244 -25.28 20.64 -27.83
C ALA A 244 -25.89 21.84 -28.59
N ASP A 245 -25.17 22.95 -28.65
CA ASP A 245 -25.64 24.19 -29.27
C ASP A 245 -24.53 24.81 -30.14
N ALA A 246 -24.77 24.87 -31.45
CA ALA A 246 -23.81 25.39 -32.41
C ALA A 246 -23.43 26.86 -32.20
N ARG A 247 -24.32 27.68 -31.64
CA ARG A 247 -24.00 29.07 -31.33
C ARG A 247 -23.10 29.16 -30.11
N LEU A 248 -23.37 28.34 -29.09
CA LEU A 248 -22.47 28.23 -27.94
C LEU A 248 -21.07 27.82 -28.39
N ALA A 249 -20.95 26.75 -29.18
CA ALA A 249 -19.68 26.26 -29.70
C ALA A 249 -18.88 27.37 -30.42
N ALA A 250 -19.54 28.08 -31.34
CA ALA A 250 -18.92 29.18 -32.09
C ALA A 250 -18.50 30.34 -31.18
N THR A 251 -19.37 30.71 -30.24
CA THR A 251 -19.15 31.85 -29.34
C THR A 251 -18.00 31.57 -28.37
N ILE A 252 -17.98 30.40 -27.72
CA ILE A 252 -16.92 30.07 -26.78
C ILE A 252 -15.57 29.91 -27.49
N ARG A 253 -15.54 29.44 -28.74
CA ARG A 253 -14.31 29.34 -29.52
C ARG A 253 -13.69 30.73 -29.78
N ILE A 254 -14.49 31.71 -30.20
CA ILE A 254 -14.00 33.08 -30.46
C ILE A 254 -13.64 33.79 -29.15
N VAL A 255 -14.44 33.62 -28.09
CA VAL A 255 -14.11 34.12 -26.74
C VAL A 255 -12.79 33.55 -26.25
N SER A 256 -12.53 32.26 -26.50
CA SER A 256 -11.28 31.60 -26.11
C SER A 256 -10.07 32.19 -26.83
N ALA A 257 -10.21 32.73 -28.05
CA ALA A 257 -9.13 33.47 -28.72
C ALA A 257 -8.68 34.67 -27.87
N GLN A 258 -9.64 35.47 -27.41
CA GLN A 258 -9.37 36.67 -26.61
C GLN A 258 -8.68 36.31 -25.29
N VAL A 259 -9.24 35.35 -24.57
CA VAL A 259 -8.71 34.89 -23.27
C VAL A 259 -7.34 34.24 -23.42
N MET A 260 -7.12 33.45 -24.47
CA MET A 260 -5.82 32.82 -24.76
C MET A 260 -4.73 33.87 -25.00
N LEU A 261 -5.00 34.87 -25.84
CA LEU A 261 -4.03 35.95 -26.13
C LEU A 261 -3.69 36.77 -24.89
N GLU A 262 -4.68 37.08 -24.05
CA GLU A 262 -4.45 37.75 -22.77
C GLU A 262 -3.61 36.89 -21.82
N THR A 263 -3.87 35.58 -21.77
CA THR A 263 -3.13 34.62 -20.94
C THR A 263 -1.68 34.49 -21.41
N MET A 264 -1.45 34.36 -22.72
CA MET A 264 -0.11 34.28 -23.32
C MET A 264 0.70 35.56 -23.08
N ALA A 265 0.06 36.73 -23.09
CA ALA A 265 0.68 38.02 -22.79
C ALA A 265 0.77 38.34 -21.28
N ASN A 266 0.42 37.37 -20.41
CA ASN A 266 0.40 37.50 -18.95
C ASN A 266 -0.38 38.73 -18.45
N ARG A 267 -1.55 38.95 -19.05
CA ARG A 267 -2.44 40.10 -18.81
C ARG A 267 -3.91 39.69 -18.80
N LEU A 268 -4.20 38.48 -18.31
CA LEU A 268 -5.56 37.95 -18.19
C LEU A 268 -6.46 38.98 -17.50
N VAL A 269 -7.58 39.31 -18.14
CA VAL A 269 -8.56 40.26 -17.62
C VAL A 269 -9.74 39.49 -17.04
N VAL A 270 -10.09 39.75 -15.78
CA VAL A 270 -11.28 39.19 -15.13
C VAL A 270 -12.11 40.33 -14.58
N GLY A 271 -13.41 40.36 -14.92
CA GLY A 271 -14.30 41.45 -14.50
C GLY A 271 -13.85 42.85 -14.96
N GLY A 272 -13.06 42.93 -16.04
CA GLY A 272 -12.50 44.19 -16.56
C GLY A 272 -11.20 44.65 -15.90
N ILE A 273 -10.60 43.84 -15.02
CA ILE A 273 -9.33 44.14 -14.33
C ILE A 273 -8.29 43.11 -14.71
N VAL A 274 -7.05 43.53 -14.99
CA VAL A 274 -5.92 42.60 -15.16
C VAL A 274 -5.61 41.93 -13.82
N VAL A 275 -5.71 40.60 -13.75
CA VAL A 275 -5.62 39.84 -12.48
C VAL A 275 -4.26 39.22 -12.19
N THR A 276 -3.22 39.51 -12.98
CA THR A 276 -1.88 38.91 -12.79
C THR A 276 -1.36 39.00 -11.35
N ASP A 277 -1.42 40.19 -10.74
CA ASP A 277 -0.96 40.39 -9.35
C ASP A 277 -1.87 39.70 -8.31
N ALA A 278 -3.17 39.60 -8.61
CA ALA A 278 -4.13 38.92 -7.75
C ALA A 278 -3.90 37.40 -7.79
N LEU A 279 -3.63 36.84 -8.97
CA LEU A 279 -3.24 35.43 -9.15
C LEU A 279 -1.93 35.12 -8.42
N ASP A 280 -0.92 35.99 -8.51
CA ASP A 280 0.34 35.78 -7.79
C ASP A 280 0.15 35.85 -6.27
N SER A 281 -0.72 36.73 -5.80
CA SER A 281 -1.08 36.85 -4.39
C SER A 281 -1.86 35.63 -3.91
N SER A 282 -2.78 35.11 -4.73
CA SER A 282 -3.55 33.91 -4.42
C SER A 282 -2.65 32.67 -4.31
N ILE A 283 -1.71 32.51 -5.23
CA ILE A 283 -0.70 31.43 -5.22
C ILE A 283 0.09 31.48 -3.91
N ARG A 284 0.61 32.64 -3.52
CA ARG A 284 1.35 32.79 -2.25
C ARG A 284 0.50 32.43 -1.04
N GLN A 285 -0.79 32.75 -1.04
CA GLN A 285 -1.68 32.39 0.05
C GLN A 285 -1.84 30.86 0.15
N ILE A 286 -2.14 30.18 -0.95
CA ILE A 286 -2.39 28.74 -0.94
C ILE A 286 -1.15 27.87 -0.77
N THR A 287 0.04 28.42 -1.06
CA THR A 287 1.33 27.78 -0.75
C THR A 287 1.81 28.08 0.68
N GLY A 288 1.06 28.83 1.48
CA GLY A 288 1.46 29.19 2.84
C GLY A 288 2.61 30.19 2.90
N GLY A 289 2.76 31.02 1.87
CA GLY A 289 3.79 32.04 1.77
C GLY A 289 5.13 31.54 1.22
N ASP A 290 5.17 30.37 0.58
CA ASP A 290 6.39 29.84 -0.01
C ASP A 290 6.88 30.74 -1.15
N LEU A 291 7.98 31.45 -0.90
CA LEU A 291 8.61 32.36 -1.86
C LEU A 291 9.32 31.64 -3.01
N ALA A 292 9.54 30.33 -2.90
CA ALA A 292 10.13 29.51 -3.96
C ALA A 292 9.08 28.99 -4.95
N ALA A 293 7.78 29.15 -4.66
CA ALA A 293 6.73 28.78 -5.59
C ALA A 293 6.79 29.66 -6.85
N PRO A 294 6.71 29.08 -8.06
CA PRO A 294 6.57 29.84 -9.30
C PRO A 294 5.29 30.68 -9.24
N LEU A 295 5.32 31.79 -9.97
CA LEU A 295 4.26 32.77 -10.07
C LEU A 295 3.79 32.84 -11.52
N THR A 296 2.57 33.33 -11.79
CA THR A 296 1.99 33.28 -13.13
C THR A 296 2.83 34.05 -14.15
N HIS A 297 3.46 35.15 -13.72
CA HIS A 297 4.35 35.95 -14.56
C HIS A 297 5.66 35.25 -14.97
N THR A 298 6.04 34.16 -14.30
CA THR A 298 7.25 33.39 -14.62
C THR A 298 6.99 32.30 -15.66
N LEU A 299 5.73 32.06 -16.00
CA LEU A 299 5.34 31.00 -16.92
C LEU A 299 5.46 31.48 -18.37
N ASN A 300 6.12 30.66 -19.18
CA ASN A 300 6.28 30.91 -20.60
C ASN A 300 5.08 30.36 -21.40
N VAL A 301 4.97 30.80 -22.65
CA VAL A 301 4.01 30.28 -23.63
C VAL A 301 4.40 28.85 -24.02
N THR A 302 3.45 27.94 -23.96
CA THR A 302 3.62 26.52 -24.38
C THR A 302 3.21 26.33 -25.84
N ASP A 303 3.65 25.24 -26.47
CA ASP A 303 3.21 24.88 -27.83
C ASP A 303 1.69 24.73 -27.94
N LEU A 304 1.06 24.10 -26.94
CA LEU A 304 -0.40 23.91 -26.92
C LEU A 304 -1.17 25.24 -26.93
N MET A 305 -0.68 26.26 -26.21
CA MET A 305 -1.27 27.61 -26.24
C MET A 305 -1.24 28.20 -27.64
N LEU A 306 -0.13 28.04 -28.37
CA LEU A 306 0.01 28.58 -29.72
C LEU A 306 -0.92 27.88 -30.70
N ILE A 307 -0.97 26.54 -30.63
CA ILE A 307 -1.89 25.75 -31.45
C ILE A 307 -3.33 26.21 -31.21
N GLN A 308 -3.76 26.28 -29.95
CA GLN A 308 -5.12 26.71 -29.60
C GLN A 308 -5.38 28.17 -30.00
N ALA A 309 -4.43 29.08 -29.79
CA ALA A 309 -4.56 30.48 -30.17
C ALA A 309 -4.78 30.64 -31.68
N HIS A 310 -4.04 29.90 -32.51
CA HIS A 310 -4.20 29.93 -33.97
C HIS A 310 -5.58 29.41 -34.39
N VAL A 311 -6.03 28.28 -33.84
CA VAL A 311 -7.35 27.70 -34.15
C VAL A 311 -8.48 28.65 -33.76
N PHE A 312 -8.41 29.23 -32.57
CA PHE A 312 -9.44 30.17 -32.11
C PHE A 312 -9.46 31.46 -32.94
N LEU A 313 -8.29 31.97 -33.34
CA LEU A 313 -8.21 33.15 -34.19
C LEU A 313 -8.71 32.85 -35.61
N GLU A 314 -8.38 31.70 -36.19
CA GLU A 314 -8.91 31.27 -37.49
C GLU A 314 -10.44 31.14 -37.46
N ALA A 315 -11.00 30.64 -36.36
CA ALA A 315 -12.44 30.58 -36.16
C ALA A 315 -13.07 31.98 -36.16
N ALA A 316 -12.44 32.96 -35.50
CA ALA A 316 -12.86 34.35 -35.56
C ALA A 316 -12.78 34.92 -36.99
N MET A 317 -11.68 34.62 -37.70
CA MET A 317 -11.46 35.09 -39.08
C MET A 317 -12.45 34.50 -40.10
N SER A 318 -13.06 33.35 -39.80
CA SER A 318 -14.07 32.72 -40.67
C SER A 318 -15.39 33.49 -40.78
N ILE A 319 -15.63 34.43 -39.85
CA ILE A 319 -16.82 35.28 -39.78
C ILE A 319 -16.48 36.78 -39.86
N ASP A 320 -15.25 37.16 -39.54
CA ASP A 320 -14.76 38.54 -39.59
C ASP A 320 -13.40 38.62 -40.30
N SER A 321 -13.36 39.27 -41.46
CA SER A 321 -12.13 39.48 -42.24
C SER A 321 -11.60 40.90 -42.09
N SER A 322 -11.69 41.48 -40.89
CA SER A 322 -11.17 42.82 -40.64
C SER A 322 -9.64 42.87 -40.82
N PRO A 323 -9.06 43.98 -41.31
CA PRO A 323 -7.60 44.15 -41.34
C PRO A 323 -6.95 44.06 -39.96
N GLY A 324 -7.72 44.29 -38.89
CA GLY A 324 -7.27 44.14 -37.51
C GLY A 324 -7.01 42.67 -37.17
N LEU A 325 -7.90 41.76 -37.53
CA LEU A 325 -7.71 40.32 -37.32
C LEU A 325 -6.61 39.74 -38.23
N GLU A 326 -6.47 40.22 -39.46
CA GLU A 326 -5.33 39.85 -40.33
C GLU A 326 -3.99 40.27 -39.69
N SER A 327 -3.91 41.51 -39.20
CA SER A 327 -2.71 42.01 -38.49
C SER A 327 -2.41 41.23 -37.21
N LEU A 328 -3.46 40.77 -36.52
CA LEU A 328 -3.33 39.93 -35.34
C LEU A 328 -2.81 38.53 -35.69
N GLN A 329 -3.26 37.95 -36.80
CA GLN A 329 -2.77 36.65 -37.29
C GLN A 329 -1.28 36.74 -37.65
N ASP A 330 -0.88 37.78 -38.38
CA ASP A 330 0.52 38.04 -38.72
C ASP A 330 1.39 38.21 -37.46
N ALA A 331 0.90 38.93 -36.46
CA ALA A 331 1.60 39.10 -35.19
C ALA A 331 1.71 37.78 -34.41
N LEU A 332 0.63 37.00 -34.33
CA LEU A 332 0.61 35.71 -33.64
C LEU A 332 1.61 34.73 -34.27
N ALA A 333 1.77 34.75 -35.60
CA ALA A 333 2.76 33.92 -36.31
C ALA A 333 4.22 34.23 -35.95
N LEU A 334 4.50 35.39 -35.31
CA LEU A 334 5.84 35.74 -34.81
C LEU A 334 6.08 35.26 -33.37
N VAL A 335 5.03 34.80 -32.68
CA VAL A 335 5.13 34.25 -31.32
C VAL A 335 5.62 32.82 -31.39
N VAL A 336 6.58 32.46 -30.53
CA VAL A 336 7.12 31.11 -30.45
C VAL A 336 7.07 30.58 -29.02
N ALA A 337 6.98 29.26 -28.87
CA ALA A 337 6.95 28.64 -27.56
C ALA A 337 8.23 28.95 -26.76
N GLY A 338 8.10 29.02 -25.44
CA GLY A 338 9.17 29.42 -24.53
C GLY A 338 9.33 30.93 -24.36
N GLN A 339 8.62 31.77 -25.12
CA GLN A 339 8.59 33.21 -24.86
C GLN A 339 7.85 33.52 -23.55
N SER A 340 8.37 34.51 -22.81
CA SER A 340 7.69 35.09 -21.65
C SER A 340 6.49 35.93 -22.07
N GLY A 341 5.53 36.11 -21.17
CA GLY A 341 4.37 36.94 -21.47
C GLY A 341 4.70 38.39 -21.84
N ALA A 342 5.79 38.94 -21.30
CA ALA A 342 6.28 40.27 -21.66
C ALA A 342 6.78 40.35 -23.12
N GLN A 343 7.39 39.28 -23.63
CA GLN A 343 7.84 39.21 -25.03
C GLN A 343 6.64 39.09 -25.96
N VAL A 344 5.66 38.24 -25.63
CA VAL A 344 4.42 38.08 -26.41
C VAL A 344 3.62 39.39 -26.44
N ALA A 345 3.49 40.04 -25.28
CA ALA A 345 2.85 41.34 -25.11
C ALA A 345 3.42 42.45 -26.01
N ALA A 346 4.71 42.35 -26.39
CA ALA A 346 5.38 43.31 -27.26
C ALA A 346 5.20 43.00 -28.76
N ILE A 347 4.81 41.76 -29.09
CA ILE A 347 4.53 41.31 -30.45
C ILE A 347 3.05 41.59 -30.81
N LEU A 348 2.13 41.30 -29.90
CA LEU A 348 0.69 41.44 -30.14
C LEU A 348 0.26 42.91 -30.26
N PRO A 349 -0.66 43.25 -31.20
CA PRO A 349 -1.26 44.58 -31.30
C PRO A 349 -1.99 45.00 -30.02
N ALA A 350 -1.94 46.28 -29.68
CA ALA A 350 -2.56 46.82 -28.46
C ALA A 350 -4.11 46.79 -28.52
N ASP A 351 -4.68 46.78 -29.72
CA ASP A 351 -6.10 46.78 -30.04
C ASP A 351 -6.66 45.38 -30.37
N ALA A 352 -5.83 44.33 -30.34
CA ALA A 352 -6.24 42.95 -30.61
C ALA A 352 -7.49 42.50 -29.84
N VAL A 353 -7.58 42.90 -28.57
CA VAL A 353 -8.71 42.58 -27.68
C VAL A 353 -10.00 43.29 -28.09
N VAL A 354 -9.90 44.49 -28.67
CA VAL A 354 -11.06 45.29 -29.13
C VAL A 354 -11.64 44.69 -30.41
N GLU A 355 -10.77 44.31 -31.36
CA GLU A 355 -11.18 43.66 -32.62
C GLU A 355 -11.95 42.37 -32.35
N LEU A 356 -11.39 41.46 -31.51
CA LEU A 356 -12.08 40.22 -31.12
C LEU A 356 -13.40 40.48 -30.38
N GLY A 357 -13.51 41.57 -29.62
CA GLY A 357 -14.75 41.96 -28.95
C GLY A 357 -15.91 42.20 -29.93
N ALA A 358 -15.64 42.88 -31.05
CA ALA A 358 -16.63 43.10 -32.10
C ALA A 358 -17.04 41.78 -32.77
N THR A 359 -16.08 40.88 -33.00
CA THR A 359 -16.35 39.56 -33.57
C THR A 359 -17.21 38.69 -32.63
N ILE A 360 -17.01 38.79 -31.31
CA ILE A 360 -17.84 38.11 -30.31
C ILE A 360 -19.30 38.60 -30.39
N GLU A 361 -19.53 39.91 -30.51
CA GLU A 361 -20.89 40.43 -30.72
C GLU A 361 -21.50 39.89 -32.02
N GLN A 362 -20.72 39.84 -33.10
CA GLN A 362 -21.16 39.33 -34.40
C GLN A 362 -21.57 37.85 -34.35
N VAL A 363 -20.77 36.98 -33.71
CA VAL A 363 -21.05 35.53 -33.69
C VAL A 363 -22.31 35.19 -32.89
N THR A 364 -22.65 35.98 -31.87
CA THR A 364 -23.89 35.79 -31.10
C THR A 364 -25.15 36.03 -31.94
N LEU A 365 -25.04 36.81 -33.03
CA LEU A 365 -26.14 37.12 -33.95
C LEU A 365 -26.02 36.40 -35.30
N ALA A 366 -24.99 35.57 -35.48
CA ALA A 366 -24.69 34.88 -36.72
C ALA A 366 -25.81 33.93 -37.19
N THR A 367 -25.97 33.80 -38.50
CA THR A 367 -26.86 32.81 -39.12
C THR A 367 -26.32 31.38 -38.93
N PRO A 368 -27.16 30.34 -39.08
CA PRO A 368 -26.69 28.95 -38.98
C PRO A 368 -25.53 28.61 -39.93
N ALA A 369 -25.52 29.20 -41.13
CA ALA A 369 -24.43 29.00 -42.10
C ALA A 369 -23.13 29.68 -41.69
N GLU A 370 -23.20 30.80 -40.96
CA GLU A 370 -22.02 31.45 -40.37
C GLU A 370 -21.50 30.66 -39.18
N LEU A 371 -22.38 30.19 -38.29
CA LEU A 371 -22.01 29.33 -37.17
C LEU A 371 -21.31 28.05 -37.66
N ALA A 372 -21.85 27.41 -38.70
CA ALA A 372 -21.24 26.23 -39.29
C ALA A 372 -19.82 26.49 -39.82
N ARG A 373 -19.52 27.69 -40.34
CA ARG A 373 -18.14 28.04 -40.77
C ARG A 373 -17.20 28.17 -39.58
N VAL A 374 -17.63 28.86 -38.52
CA VAL A 374 -16.83 29.01 -37.29
C VAL A 374 -16.57 27.65 -36.64
N ASN A 375 -17.60 26.80 -36.57
CA ASN A 375 -17.50 25.48 -35.94
C ASN A 375 -16.72 24.47 -36.77
N ALA A 376 -16.71 24.62 -38.10
CA ALA A 376 -15.90 23.80 -39.00
C ALA A 376 -14.39 24.09 -38.91
N VAL A 377 -13.97 25.18 -38.25
CA VAL A 377 -12.56 25.44 -37.98
C VAL A 377 -12.08 24.46 -36.92
N VAL A 378 -11.58 23.33 -37.39
CA VAL A 378 -10.78 22.40 -36.60
C VAL A 378 -9.32 22.79 -36.75
N GLY A 379 -8.55 22.74 -35.67
CA GLY A 379 -7.09 22.75 -35.84
C GLY A 379 -6.66 21.55 -36.66
N GLU A 380 -5.44 21.56 -37.19
CA GLU A 380 -4.79 20.39 -37.84
C GLU A 380 -4.72 19.12 -36.96
N LEU A 381 -5.41 19.07 -35.81
CA LEU A 381 -5.55 17.94 -34.91
C LEU A 381 -6.86 17.14 -35.08
N ALA A 382 -7.72 17.43 -36.05
CA ALA A 382 -8.84 16.54 -36.42
C ALA A 382 -8.79 16.13 -37.91
N PRO A 383 -8.68 14.83 -38.23
CA PRO A 383 -8.84 14.37 -39.61
C PRO A 383 -10.33 14.49 -40.05
N PRO A 384 -10.62 14.80 -41.33
CA PRO A 384 -11.98 14.96 -41.82
C PRO A 384 -12.75 13.61 -41.89
N PRO A 385 -14.09 13.61 -41.82
CA PRO A 385 -14.85 12.41 -41.46
C PRO A 385 -14.97 11.30 -42.53
N ASP A 386 -14.49 11.48 -43.77
CA ASP A 386 -14.97 10.63 -44.88
C ASP A 386 -13.95 10.22 -45.98
N GLU A 387 -12.62 10.27 -45.75
CA GLU A 387 -11.66 9.60 -46.65
C GLU A 387 -10.72 8.64 -45.90
N PRO A 388 -10.44 7.42 -46.42
CA PRO A 388 -9.48 6.53 -45.80
C PRO A 388 -8.07 7.11 -45.96
N LEU A 389 -7.50 7.57 -44.85
CA LEU A 389 -6.20 8.23 -44.76
C LEU A 389 -5.07 7.39 -45.40
N PRO A 390 -4.08 8.02 -46.08
CA PRO A 390 -2.74 7.48 -46.10
C PRO A 390 -2.16 7.66 -44.69
N VAL A 391 -1.96 6.55 -43.97
CA VAL A 391 -1.35 6.54 -42.63
C VAL A 391 0.12 6.97 -42.72
N ASP A 392 0.41 8.22 -42.40
CA ASP A 392 1.70 8.54 -41.76
C ASP A 392 1.58 8.13 -40.28
N PRO A 393 2.58 7.42 -39.72
CA PRO A 393 2.47 6.84 -38.40
C PRO A 393 2.31 7.92 -37.33
N PRO A 394 1.57 7.64 -36.23
CA PRO A 394 1.41 8.57 -35.13
C PRO A 394 2.78 9.07 -34.62
N ALA A 395 2.85 10.34 -34.23
CA ALA A 395 4.02 10.88 -33.56
C ALA A 395 4.22 10.10 -32.24
N ASN A 396 5.35 9.40 -32.15
CA ASN A 396 5.68 8.52 -31.03
C ASN A 396 5.71 9.28 -29.69
N ARG A 397 4.90 8.83 -28.74
CA ARG A 397 4.81 9.33 -27.37
C ARG A 397 5.80 8.58 -26.51
N ILE A 398 6.75 9.31 -25.94
CA ILE A 398 7.82 8.74 -25.10
C ILE A 398 7.20 7.89 -23.97
N PRO A 399 7.71 6.67 -23.70
CA PRO A 399 7.18 5.81 -22.67
C PRO A 399 7.32 6.42 -21.28
N VAL A 400 6.40 6.05 -20.38
CA VAL A 400 6.46 6.44 -18.97
C VAL A 400 7.03 5.28 -18.17
N ILE A 401 7.99 5.56 -17.28
CA ILE A 401 8.59 4.59 -16.36
C ILE A 401 8.44 5.06 -14.91
N SER A 402 8.12 4.14 -14.00
CA SER A 402 8.02 4.41 -12.58
C SER A 402 8.38 3.18 -11.74
N GLY A 403 8.73 3.39 -10.47
CA GLY A 403 9.05 2.32 -9.54
C GLY A 403 9.95 2.80 -8.41
N LEU A 404 9.78 2.20 -7.22
CA LEU A 404 10.58 2.49 -6.04
C LEU A 404 11.34 1.24 -5.61
N PRO A 405 12.61 1.07 -6.04
CA PRO A 405 13.40 -0.08 -5.64
C PRO A 405 13.79 0.00 -4.16
N ALA A 406 13.80 -1.15 -3.48
CA ALA A 406 14.38 -1.23 -2.15
C ALA A 406 15.90 -1.00 -2.25
N THR A 407 16.43 -0.06 -1.48
CA THR A 407 17.86 0.28 -1.50
C THR A 407 18.67 -0.47 -0.44
N LEU A 408 18.02 -1.38 0.29
CA LEU A 408 18.62 -2.19 1.36
C LEU A 408 18.14 -3.63 1.22
N VAL A 409 19.08 -4.58 1.22
CA VAL A 409 18.79 -6.02 1.23
C VAL A 409 19.76 -6.73 2.17
N THR A 410 19.30 -7.80 2.81
CA THR A 410 20.15 -8.64 3.65
C THR A 410 20.71 -9.78 2.83
N ALA A 411 22.01 -10.09 2.98
CA ALA A 411 22.63 -11.26 2.34
C ALA A 411 21.82 -12.53 2.64
N GLY A 412 21.57 -13.36 1.62
CA GLY A 412 20.74 -14.56 1.69
C GLY A 412 19.23 -14.33 1.51
N SER A 413 18.76 -13.08 1.50
CA SER A 413 17.34 -12.75 1.24
C SER A 413 17.08 -12.48 -0.24
N ALA A 414 15.95 -12.96 -0.76
CA ALA A 414 15.55 -12.65 -2.13
C ALA A 414 15.28 -11.15 -2.30
N TYR A 415 15.86 -10.57 -3.33
CA TYR A 415 15.56 -9.22 -3.80
C TYR A 415 14.67 -9.32 -5.03
N GLU A 416 13.58 -8.55 -5.04
CA GLU A 416 12.74 -8.38 -6.22
C GLU A 416 12.31 -6.92 -6.36
N PHE A 417 12.48 -6.40 -7.56
CA PHE A 417 11.97 -5.10 -7.96
C PHE A 417 11.45 -5.21 -9.38
N THR A 418 10.17 -4.93 -9.58
CA THR A 418 9.55 -4.79 -10.91
C THR A 418 9.12 -3.35 -11.05
N LEU A 419 9.68 -2.67 -12.04
CA LEU A 419 9.23 -1.34 -12.46
C LEU A 419 7.88 -1.44 -13.18
N MET A 420 7.17 -0.32 -13.23
CA MET A 420 6.00 -0.15 -14.10
C MET A 420 6.40 0.74 -15.27
N ALA A 421 6.09 0.29 -16.48
CA ALA A 421 6.21 1.13 -17.65
C ALA A 421 4.99 0.96 -18.55
N SER A 422 4.62 2.05 -19.20
CA SER A 422 3.51 2.10 -20.13
C SER A 422 3.88 2.98 -21.30
N ASP A 423 3.50 2.52 -22.48
CA ASP A 423 3.59 3.29 -23.70
C ASP A 423 2.18 3.68 -24.15
N ALA A 424 1.99 4.94 -24.50
CA ALA A 424 0.67 5.44 -24.86
C ALA A 424 0.27 5.02 -26.30
N ASP A 425 1.24 4.72 -27.16
CA ASP A 425 1.04 4.18 -28.52
C ASP A 425 0.85 2.66 -28.53
N GLY A 426 1.11 2.00 -27.41
CA GLY A 426 1.02 0.55 -27.27
C GLY A 426 2.23 -0.17 -27.89
N ASP A 427 3.33 0.56 -28.10
CA ASP A 427 4.56 0.02 -28.65
C ASP A 427 5.20 -1.02 -27.71
N VAL A 428 5.95 -1.94 -28.31
CA VAL A 428 6.64 -2.98 -27.56
C VAL A 428 7.79 -2.37 -26.79
N LEU A 429 7.66 -2.34 -25.47
CA LEU A 429 8.69 -1.82 -24.58
C LEU A 429 9.87 -2.78 -24.46
N SER A 430 11.06 -2.22 -24.56
CA SER A 430 12.33 -2.88 -24.31
C SER A 430 13.04 -2.21 -23.13
N PHE A 431 13.50 -3.01 -22.18
CA PHE A 431 14.19 -2.50 -21.00
C PHE A 431 15.69 -2.75 -21.08
N MET A 432 16.47 -1.75 -20.67
CA MET A 432 17.92 -1.86 -20.53
C MET A 432 18.32 -1.53 -19.10
N ILE A 433 19.39 -2.18 -18.64
CA ILE A 433 19.96 -1.93 -17.32
C ILE A 433 21.47 -1.76 -17.42
N SER A 434 22.02 -0.84 -16.64
CA SER A 434 23.45 -0.74 -16.37
C SER A 434 23.71 -0.76 -14.87
N GLY A 435 24.93 -1.12 -14.48
CA GLY A 435 25.31 -1.23 -13.06
C GLY A 435 24.71 -2.41 -12.32
N THR A 436 24.19 -3.43 -13.04
CA THR A 436 23.59 -4.62 -12.44
C THR A 436 24.55 -5.30 -11.46
N PRO A 437 24.15 -5.52 -10.20
CA PRO A 437 24.95 -6.30 -9.26
C PRO A 437 25.22 -7.70 -9.78
N THR A 438 26.39 -8.27 -9.49
CA THR A 438 26.80 -9.62 -9.96
C THR A 438 25.88 -10.74 -9.49
N TRP A 439 25.17 -10.53 -8.38
CA TRP A 439 24.22 -11.47 -7.80
C TRP A 439 22.78 -11.32 -8.33
N ALA A 440 22.51 -10.29 -9.14
CA ALA A 440 21.19 -9.98 -9.67
C ALA A 440 21.08 -10.30 -11.16
N SER A 441 19.86 -10.62 -11.59
CA SER A 441 19.46 -10.80 -12.98
C SER A 441 18.34 -9.82 -13.30
N PHE A 442 18.38 -9.26 -14.52
CA PHE A 442 17.36 -8.34 -15.01
C PHE A 442 16.64 -8.96 -16.20
N ASP A 443 15.33 -9.04 -16.11
CA ASP A 443 14.47 -9.44 -17.19
C ASP A 443 14.13 -8.22 -18.06
N THR A 444 14.74 -8.17 -19.25
CA THR A 444 14.58 -7.06 -20.20
C THR A 444 13.21 -7.01 -20.87
N SER A 445 12.33 -7.99 -20.63
CA SER A 445 10.96 -8.01 -21.15
C SER A 445 9.93 -7.53 -20.15
N THR A 446 10.19 -7.73 -18.85
CA THR A 446 9.27 -7.36 -17.76
C THR A 446 9.77 -6.21 -16.90
N GLY A 447 11.03 -5.79 -17.06
CA GLY A 447 11.66 -4.79 -16.21
C GLY A 447 11.93 -5.28 -14.78
N ARG A 448 11.91 -6.60 -14.56
CA ARG A 448 12.11 -7.20 -13.22
C ARG A 448 13.59 -7.43 -12.93
N LEU A 449 14.11 -6.73 -11.93
CA LEU A 449 15.40 -6.99 -11.30
C LEU A 449 15.20 -7.96 -10.12
N SER A 450 15.84 -9.12 -10.17
CA SER A 450 15.72 -10.13 -9.11
C SER A 450 17.01 -10.87 -8.84
N GLY A 451 17.20 -11.35 -7.61
CA GLY A 451 18.40 -12.11 -7.24
C GLY A 451 18.48 -12.40 -5.76
N THR A 452 19.56 -13.04 -5.31
CA THR A 452 19.84 -13.27 -3.89
C THR A 452 21.31 -12.98 -3.63
N PRO A 453 21.67 -11.86 -2.99
CA PRO A 453 23.05 -11.54 -2.69
C PRO A 453 23.63 -12.53 -1.67
N GLY A 454 24.88 -12.91 -1.85
CA GLY A 454 25.64 -13.69 -0.88
C GLY A 454 26.50 -12.84 0.03
N ASN A 455 27.24 -13.49 0.94
CA ASN A 455 28.17 -12.80 1.84
C ASN A 455 29.31 -12.08 1.11
N ALA A 456 29.66 -12.51 -0.11
CA ALA A 456 30.68 -11.85 -0.93
C ALA A 456 30.19 -10.50 -1.50
N ASP A 457 28.88 -10.26 -1.50
CA ASP A 457 28.25 -9.08 -2.09
C ASP A 457 27.96 -7.97 -1.07
N ILE A 458 28.37 -8.16 0.20
CA ILE A 458 28.20 -7.17 1.28
C ILE A 458 28.88 -5.84 0.90
N GLY A 459 28.13 -4.75 0.99
CA GLY A 459 28.59 -3.43 0.58
C GLY A 459 27.56 -2.69 -0.26
N ILE A 460 27.99 -1.62 -0.93
CA ILE A 460 27.14 -0.78 -1.78
C ILE A 460 27.42 -1.14 -3.24
N SER A 461 26.36 -1.39 -4.03
CA SER A 461 26.49 -1.67 -5.45
C SER A 461 26.98 -0.45 -6.25
N ALA A 462 27.37 -0.67 -7.51
CA ALA A 462 27.41 0.43 -8.48
C ALA A 462 26.02 1.08 -8.62
N VAL A 463 25.99 2.30 -9.17
CA VAL A 463 24.72 2.96 -9.51
C VAL A 463 24.02 2.12 -10.58
N ILE A 464 22.83 1.64 -10.23
CA ILE A 464 21.93 0.90 -11.10
C ILE A 464 21.08 1.92 -11.84
N GLN A 465 21.09 1.86 -13.16
CA GLN A 465 20.30 2.73 -14.01
C GLN A 465 19.50 1.87 -14.97
N ILE A 466 18.18 2.01 -14.95
CA ILE A 466 17.27 1.26 -15.79
C ILE A 466 16.59 2.23 -16.74
N SER A 467 16.55 1.89 -18.01
CA SER A 467 15.85 2.66 -19.04
C SER A 467 14.84 1.79 -19.77
N VAL A 468 13.80 2.44 -20.30
CA VAL A 468 12.81 1.81 -21.19
C VAL A 468 12.79 2.55 -22.52
N SER A 469 12.68 1.79 -23.60
CA SER A 469 12.55 2.29 -24.96
C SER A 469 11.42 1.57 -25.68
N ASP A 470 10.61 2.36 -26.39
CA ASP A 470 9.59 1.94 -27.36
C ASP A 470 10.18 1.65 -28.77
N GLY A 471 11.49 1.83 -28.96
CA GLY A 471 12.18 1.72 -30.25
C GLY A 471 12.39 3.05 -31.00
N PHE A 472 11.76 4.14 -30.54
CA PHE A 472 11.81 5.48 -31.14
C PHE A 472 12.34 6.54 -30.16
N ALA A 473 12.03 6.41 -28.87
CA ALA A 473 12.48 7.22 -27.75
C ALA A 473 12.95 6.34 -26.58
N SER A 474 13.56 6.95 -25.56
CA SER A 474 13.98 6.27 -24.34
C SER A 474 13.89 7.19 -23.14
N VAL A 475 13.45 6.65 -22.01
CA VAL A 475 13.43 7.35 -20.71
C VAL A 475 14.12 6.50 -19.65
N GLU A 476 14.66 7.15 -18.61
CA GLU A 476 15.39 6.50 -17.53
C GLU A 476 14.69 6.66 -16.19
N LEU A 477 14.70 5.60 -15.39
CA LEU A 477 14.38 5.67 -13.97
C LEU A 477 15.54 6.37 -13.23
N PRO A 478 15.28 7.17 -12.19
CA PRO A 478 16.35 7.71 -11.34
C PRO A 478 17.29 6.60 -10.85
N GLY A 479 18.59 6.81 -11.05
CA GLY A 479 19.61 5.83 -10.65
C GLY A 479 19.61 5.59 -9.14
N PHE A 480 19.82 4.34 -8.74
CA PHE A 480 19.80 3.93 -7.34
C PHE A 480 20.94 2.97 -7.02
N GLN A 481 21.24 2.77 -5.74
CA GLN A 481 22.22 1.79 -5.29
C GLN A 481 21.55 0.85 -4.29
N ILE A 482 21.96 -0.42 -4.30
CA ILE A 482 21.52 -1.42 -3.33
C ILE A 482 22.66 -1.61 -2.33
N THR A 483 22.35 -1.40 -1.05
CA THR A 483 23.22 -1.74 0.06
C THR A 483 22.90 -3.14 0.53
N VAL A 484 23.85 -4.06 0.40
CA VAL A 484 23.77 -5.41 0.95
C VAL A 484 24.36 -5.40 2.35
N VAL A 485 23.56 -5.75 3.34
CA VAL A 485 23.99 -5.87 4.73
C VAL A 485 24.11 -7.33 5.15
N VAL A 486 24.94 -7.59 6.15
CA VAL A 486 25.10 -8.92 6.75
C VAL A 486 23.79 -9.35 7.42
N GLN A 487 23.42 -10.62 7.25
CA GLN A 487 22.36 -11.22 8.06
C GLN A 487 22.82 -11.34 9.51
N PRO A 488 22.12 -10.74 10.49
CA PRO A 488 22.45 -10.94 11.88
C PRO A 488 22.27 -12.41 12.25
N ASN A 489 23.27 -13.01 12.91
CA ASN A 489 23.19 -14.40 13.37
C ASN A 489 22.07 -14.57 14.39
N ARG A 490 21.21 -15.58 14.23
CA ARG A 490 20.22 -15.96 15.23
C ARG A 490 20.78 -17.11 16.07
N LEU A 491 20.71 -16.98 17.40
CA LEU A 491 21.29 -17.98 18.30
C LEU A 491 20.62 -19.37 18.10
N PRO A 492 21.39 -20.46 18.27
CA PRO A 492 20.82 -21.80 18.27
C PRO A 492 19.90 -21.99 19.48
N ALA A 493 18.87 -22.81 19.34
CA ALA A 493 18.00 -23.22 20.43
C ALA A 493 18.34 -24.64 20.89
N ILE A 494 18.38 -24.87 22.20
CA ILE A 494 18.56 -26.20 22.80
C ILE A 494 17.51 -26.44 23.88
N SER A 495 16.97 -27.66 23.93
CA SER A 495 15.96 -28.09 24.88
C SER A 495 16.10 -29.57 25.23
N GLY A 496 15.45 -29.98 26.32
CA GLY A 496 15.47 -31.36 26.81
C GLY A 496 15.53 -31.40 28.33
N ALA A 497 15.00 -32.47 28.91
CA ALA A 497 15.00 -32.70 30.35
C ALA A 497 15.76 -34.00 30.65
N PRO A 498 17.02 -33.92 31.14
CA PRO A 498 17.78 -35.10 31.53
C PRO A 498 17.16 -35.78 32.76
N SER A 499 17.29 -37.11 32.84
CA SER A 499 16.85 -37.85 34.04
C SER A 499 17.72 -37.42 35.24
N PRO A 500 17.13 -37.06 36.39
CA PRO A 500 17.91 -36.62 37.54
C PRO A 500 18.62 -37.75 38.28
N ALA A 501 18.36 -39.02 37.91
CA ALA A 501 18.90 -40.18 38.58
C ALA A 501 19.10 -41.39 37.66
N VAL A 502 19.99 -42.28 38.10
CA VAL A 502 20.25 -43.59 37.51
C VAL A 502 20.68 -44.56 38.62
N THR A 503 20.44 -45.86 38.43
CA THR A 503 20.92 -46.90 39.34
C THR A 503 22.15 -47.57 38.74
N VAL A 504 23.10 -47.97 39.59
CA VAL A 504 24.29 -48.73 39.17
C VAL A 504 23.92 -49.86 38.21
N GLY A 505 24.66 -49.98 37.11
CA GLY A 505 24.47 -50.98 36.06
C GLY A 505 23.41 -50.64 35.00
N ASN A 506 22.54 -49.66 35.23
CA ASN A 506 21.54 -49.24 34.25
C ASN A 506 22.12 -48.20 33.26
N LEU A 507 21.68 -48.28 32.00
CA LEU A 507 22.06 -47.31 30.98
C LEU A 507 21.38 -45.96 31.26
N TYR A 508 22.20 -44.92 31.45
CA TYR A 508 21.80 -43.54 31.28
C TYR A 508 21.91 -43.15 29.81
N ASP A 509 20.87 -42.54 29.25
CA ASP A 509 20.85 -42.04 27.88
C ASP A 509 20.02 -40.76 27.79
N PHE A 510 20.67 -39.66 27.43
CA PHE A 510 20.02 -38.38 27.21
C PHE A 510 20.58 -37.72 25.95
N THR A 511 19.70 -37.35 25.02
CA THR A 511 20.05 -36.55 23.84
C THR A 511 19.20 -35.28 23.86
N PRO A 512 19.79 -34.07 23.91
CA PRO A 512 19.04 -32.84 23.80
C PRO A 512 18.50 -32.66 22.38
N THR A 513 17.43 -31.89 22.25
CA THR A 513 16.96 -31.41 20.94
C THR A 513 17.52 -30.02 20.71
N ALA A 514 18.18 -29.79 19.58
CA ALA A 514 18.65 -28.47 19.19
C ALA A 514 18.32 -28.17 17.72
N ALA A 515 18.15 -26.89 17.42
CA ALA A 515 17.91 -26.39 16.07
C ALA A 515 18.53 -25.00 15.93
N ASP A 516 19.06 -24.72 14.75
CA ASP A 516 19.55 -23.40 14.38
C ASP A 516 18.58 -22.74 13.39
N PRO A 517 18.10 -21.50 13.66
CA PRO A 517 17.19 -20.82 12.75
C PRO A 517 17.79 -20.52 11.36
N ASP A 518 19.11 -20.37 11.27
CA ASP A 518 19.85 -20.06 10.04
C ASP A 518 20.31 -21.34 9.31
N GLY A 519 20.08 -22.52 9.91
CA GLY A 519 20.45 -23.81 9.35
C GLY A 519 21.95 -24.13 9.48
N ASP A 520 22.66 -23.39 10.32
CA ASP A 520 24.09 -23.58 10.55
C ASP A 520 24.37 -24.95 11.21
N PRO A 521 25.49 -25.64 10.87
CA PRO A 521 25.85 -26.91 11.48
C PRO A 521 26.08 -26.78 13.00
N LEU A 522 25.41 -27.65 13.76
CA LEU A 522 25.48 -27.63 15.21
C LEU A 522 26.59 -28.55 15.75
N SER A 523 27.31 -28.05 16.74
CA SER A 523 28.26 -28.81 17.55
C SER A 523 27.92 -28.65 19.03
N PHE A 524 28.24 -29.67 19.84
CA PHE A 524 27.88 -29.70 21.25
C PHE A 524 29.12 -29.89 22.12
N SER A 525 29.06 -29.34 23.33
CA SER A 525 30.05 -29.54 24.39
C SER A 525 29.35 -29.80 25.71
N VAL A 526 30.06 -30.43 26.63
CA VAL A 526 29.58 -30.71 27.98
C VAL A 526 30.60 -30.25 29.02
N LEU A 527 30.11 -29.57 30.05
CA LEU A 527 30.86 -29.24 31.25
C LEU A 527 30.52 -30.25 32.36
N ASN A 528 31.52 -30.61 33.17
CA ASN A 528 31.39 -31.55 34.30
C ASN A 528 30.85 -32.93 33.89
N LEU A 529 31.34 -33.48 32.77
CA LEU A 529 31.03 -34.85 32.35
C LEU A 529 31.41 -35.85 33.45
N PRO A 530 30.47 -36.68 33.97
CA PRO A 530 30.82 -37.75 34.89
C PRO A 530 31.79 -38.75 34.26
N ASP A 531 32.78 -39.23 35.03
CA ASP A 531 33.82 -40.15 34.52
C ASP A 531 33.26 -41.48 33.96
N TRP A 532 32.08 -41.90 34.43
CA TRP A 532 31.38 -43.09 33.96
C TRP A 532 30.58 -42.88 32.65
N ALA A 533 30.46 -41.62 32.18
CA ALA A 533 29.66 -41.26 31.02
C ALA A 533 30.51 -40.87 29.81
N THR A 534 29.92 -41.02 28.63
CA THR A 534 30.48 -40.61 27.32
C THR A 534 29.58 -39.55 26.69
N PHE A 535 30.18 -38.63 25.95
CA PHE A 535 29.48 -37.54 25.28
C PHE A 535 29.80 -37.49 23.78
N GLU A 536 28.75 -37.45 22.95
CA GLU A 536 28.86 -37.37 21.49
C GLU A 536 28.72 -35.92 21.00
N PRO A 537 29.81 -35.26 20.55
CA PRO A 537 29.81 -33.82 20.26
C PRO A 537 28.96 -33.41 19.05
N ASN A 538 28.52 -34.35 18.21
CA ASN A 538 27.67 -34.05 17.04
C ASN A 538 26.16 -34.11 17.36
N SER A 539 25.77 -34.82 18.42
CA SER A 539 24.36 -35.00 18.80
C SER A 539 24.03 -34.43 20.19
N GLY A 540 25.06 -34.12 20.98
CA GLY A 540 24.91 -33.77 22.39
C GLY A 540 24.51 -34.96 23.27
N ARG A 541 24.53 -36.19 22.73
CA ARG A 541 24.12 -37.39 23.46
C ARG A 541 25.09 -37.69 24.61
N LEU A 542 24.57 -37.68 25.83
CA LEU A 542 25.22 -38.11 27.06
C LEU A 542 24.73 -39.51 27.42
N SER A 543 25.64 -40.50 27.44
CA SER A 543 25.27 -41.88 27.74
C SER A 543 26.34 -42.65 28.50
N GLY A 544 25.94 -43.66 29.26
CA GLY A 544 26.86 -44.52 30.01
C GLY A 544 26.14 -45.34 31.08
N ALA A 545 26.82 -46.30 31.69
CA ALA A 545 26.28 -47.09 32.79
C ALA A 545 27.22 -46.95 34.00
N PRO A 546 26.78 -46.32 35.10
CA PRO A 546 27.62 -46.16 36.29
C PRO A 546 27.88 -47.49 36.99
N GLY A 547 29.10 -47.65 37.51
CA GLY A 547 29.50 -48.77 38.35
C GLY A 547 29.28 -48.50 39.84
N ALA A 548 29.58 -49.50 40.67
CA ALA A 548 29.40 -49.40 42.13
C ALA A 548 30.24 -48.27 42.77
N ILE A 549 31.36 -47.88 42.17
CA ILE A 549 32.22 -46.80 42.66
C ILE A 549 31.67 -45.40 42.34
N ASP A 550 30.70 -45.32 41.42
CA ASP A 550 30.12 -44.06 40.95
C ASP A 550 28.90 -43.63 41.78
N VAL A 551 28.55 -44.35 42.85
CA VAL A 551 27.43 -43.99 43.75
C VAL A 551 27.68 -42.62 44.38
N GLY A 552 26.79 -41.67 44.12
CA GLY A 552 26.97 -40.28 44.52
C GLY A 552 26.16 -39.29 43.72
N VAL A 553 26.49 -38.00 43.87
CA VAL A 553 25.81 -36.88 43.21
C VAL A 553 26.78 -36.15 42.30
N PHE A 554 26.45 -36.05 41.02
CA PHE A 554 27.21 -35.33 40.00
C PHE A 554 26.47 -34.03 39.66
N ASN A 555 27.07 -32.89 40.02
CA ASN A 555 26.43 -31.58 39.93
C ASN A 555 27.01 -30.72 38.80
N GLY A 556 26.22 -29.73 38.35
CA GLY A 556 26.70 -28.70 37.46
C GLY A 556 26.99 -29.20 36.04
N ILE A 557 26.36 -30.30 35.63
CA ILE A 557 26.49 -30.84 34.28
C ILE A 557 25.76 -29.89 33.35
N GLN A 558 26.44 -29.35 32.34
CA GLN A 558 25.84 -28.39 31.41
C GLN A 558 26.19 -28.75 29.98
N ILE A 559 25.17 -28.93 29.14
CA ILE A 559 25.33 -29.17 27.71
C ILE A 559 25.08 -27.85 26.97
N THR A 560 26.03 -27.49 26.11
CA THR A 560 26.02 -26.27 25.30
C THR A 560 26.05 -26.64 23.82
N VAL A 561 25.19 -26.02 23.02
CA VAL A 561 25.20 -26.08 21.56
C VAL A 561 25.85 -24.83 20.99
N PHE A 562 26.60 -24.98 19.91
CA PHE A 562 27.31 -23.93 19.18
C PHE A 562 27.09 -24.11 17.67
N ASP A 563 26.70 -23.02 17.00
CA ASP A 563 26.41 -22.95 15.55
C ASP A 563 27.62 -22.52 14.70
N GLY A 564 28.79 -22.27 15.33
CA GLY A 564 29.96 -21.68 14.66
C GLY A 564 30.17 -20.18 14.94
N LYS A 565 29.18 -19.49 15.51
CA LYS A 565 29.14 -18.03 15.74
C LYS A 565 28.64 -17.66 17.15
N ALA A 566 27.62 -18.34 17.66
CA ALA A 566 26.95 -18.13 18.94
C ALA A 566 26.62 -19.45 19.65
N GLN A 567 26.35 -19.37 20.95
CA GLN A 567 26.12 -20.54 21.80
C GLN A 567 24.85 -20.40 22.65
N ALA A 568 24.22 -21.53 22.94
CA ALA A 568 23.13 -21.65 23.90
C ALA A 568 23.30 -22.91 24.75
N SER A 569 22.84 -22.87 26.00
CA SER A 569 23.05 -23.97 26.95
C SER A 569 21.74 -24.38 27.61
N LEU A 570 21.63 -25.67 27.92
CA LEU A 570 20.66 -26.11 28.91
C LEU A 570 21.01 -25.51 30.29
N PRO A 571 20.02 -25.35 31.18
CA PRO A 571 20.30 -25.15 32.59
C PRO A 571 21.20 -26.26 33.12
N PRO A 572 22.18 -25.95 33.99
CA PRO A 572 22.99 -26.97 34.62
C PRO A 572 22.10 -27.93 35.42
N PHE A 573 22.37 -29.22 35.33
CA PHE A 573 21.58 -30.27 35.97
C PHE A 573 22.45 -31.19 36.83
N VAL A 574 21.77 -32.11 37.52
CA VAL A 574 22.34 -33.04 38.48
C VAL A 574 21.95 -34.46 38.10
N ILE A 575 22.89 -35.41 38.22
CA ILE A 575 22.60 -36.84 38.16
C ILE A 575 22.96 -37.46 39.50
N THR A 576 21.99 -38.14 40.13
CA THR A 576 22.20 -38.95 41.32
C THR A 576 22.33 -40.42 40.94
N VAL A 577 23.48 -41.02 41.22
CA VAL A 577 23.71 -42.45 41.05
C VAL A 577 23.36 -43.16 42.36
N SER A 578 22.38 -44.05 42.29
CA SER A 578 21.94 -44.88 43.42
C SER A 578 22.54 -46.29 43.33
N GLY A 579 23.00 -46.81 44.46
CA GLY A 579 23.41 -48.22 44.57
C GLY A 579 22.21 -49.16 44.45
N VAL A 580 22.48 -50.44 44.18
CA VAL A 580 21.47 -51.50 44.33
C VAL A 580 21.30 -51.77 45.84
N PRO A 581 20.07 -51.79 46.39
CA PRO A 581 19.86 -52.11 47.80
C PRO A 581 20.35 -53.53 48.12
N ASN A 582 21.16 -53.69 49.17
CA ASN A 582 21.56 -55.00 49.68
C ASN A 582 20.34 -55.76 50.23
N GLN A 583 20.23 -57.04 49.89
CA GLN A 583 19.17 -57.93 50.32
C GLN A 583 19.70 -58.84 51.43
N ALA A 584 18.95 -58.99 52.53
CA ALA A 584 19.39 -59.82 53.64
C ALA A 584 19.37 -61.31 53.27
N PRO A 585 20.29 -62.14 53.80
CA PRO A 585 20.26 -63.57 53.58
C PRO A 585 19.03 -64.19 54.24
N THR A 586 18.50 -65.23 53.59
CA THR A 586 17.40 -66.04 54.10
C THR A 586 17.96 -67.34 54.68
N ILE A 587 17.40 -67.80 55.80
CA ILE A 587 17.78 -69.07 56.44
C ILE A 587 16.51 -69.83 56.83
N SER A 588 16.50 -71.13 56.56
CA SER A 588 15.35 -72.01 56.79
C SER A 588 15.81 -73.42 57.16
N GLY A 589 14.89 -74.22 57.70
CA GLY A 589 15.12 -75.61 58.04
C GLY A 589 14.25 -76.06 59.21
N SER A 590 14.10 -77.37 59.37
CA SER A 590 13.32 -77.96 60.46
C SER A 590 14.18 -78.99 61.19
N PRO A 591 14.92 -78.58 62.24
CA PRO A 591 15.73 -79.51 63.02
C PRO A 591 14.85 -80.47 63.82
N ALA A 592 15.36 -81.69 64.06
CA ALA A 592 14.73 -82.58 65.02
C ALA A 592 14.85 -81.94 66.42
N THR A 593 13.74 -81.82 67.14
CA THR A 593 13.73 -81.20 68.49
C THR A 593 13.99 -82.21 69.61
N ARG A 594 14.25 -83.48 69.26
CA ARG A 594 14.53 -84.57 70.19
C ARG A 594 15.56 -85.52 69.56
N VAL A 595 16.49 -85.99 70.38
CA VAL A 595 17.41 -87.08 70.05
C VAL A 595 17.56 -87.97 71.28
N THR A 596 17.68 -89.28 71.07
CA THR A 596 17.89 -90.24 72.17
C THR A 596 19.38 -90.34 72.48
N VAL A 597 19.74 -90.56 73.74
CA VAL A 597 21.12 -90.83 74.15
C VAL A 597 21.72 -91.96 73.29
N ASN A 598 22.96 -91.78 72.85
CA ASN A 598 23.72 -92.62 71.93
C ASN A 598 23.23 -92.63 70.46
N ALA A 599 22.20 -91.85 70.10
CA ALA A 599 21.81 -91.66 68.70
C ALA A 599 22.48 -90.42 68.09
N ALA A 600 22.91 -90.51 66.83
CA ALA A 600 23.50 -89.38 66.13
C ALA A 600 22.45 -88.29 65.86
N TYR A 601 22.80 -87.04 66.18
CA TYR A 601 22.07 -85.85 65.79
C TYR A 601 22.79 -85.18 64.60
N THR A 602 22.03 -84.74 63.61
CA THR A 602 22.55 -83.95 62.50
C THR A 602 21.50 -83.00 61.97
N PHE A 603 21.90 -81.76 61.69
CA PHE A 603 21.07 -80.76 61.05
C PHE A 603 21.93 -79.78 60.26
N THR A 604 21.52 -79.47 59.03
CA THR A 604 22.08 -78.38 58.23
C THR A 604 20.92 -77.46 57.82
N PRO A 605 20.95 -76.16 58.14
CA PRO A 605 19.96 -75.24 57.61
C PRO A 605 20.18 -75.03 56.10
N THR A 606 19.11 -74.67 55.39
CA THR A 606 19.20 -74.16 54.02
C THR A 606 19.21 -72.64 54.09
N ALA A 607 20.28 -72.01 53.61
CA ALA A 607 20.38 -70.56 53.54
C ALA A 607 20.82 -70.11 52.14
N SER A 608 20.36 -68.94 51.74
CA SER A 608 20.70 -68.30 50.47
C SER A 608 20.71 -66.78 50.63
N ASP A 609 21.70 -66.14 50.03
CA ASP A 609 21.75 -64.68 49.91
C ASP A 609 21.26 -64.26 48.51
N PRO A 610 20.26 -63.36 48.39
CA PRO A 610 19.77 -62.92 47.09
C PRO A 610 20.80 -62.17 46.23
N ASP A 611 21.83 -61.58 46.84
CA ASP A 611 22.93 -60.89 46.14
C ASP A 611 24.10 -61.84 45.81
N GLY A 612 24.01 -63.11 46.23
CA GLY A 612 25.02 -64.14 45.99
C GLY A 612 26.23 -64.05 46.93
N ASP A 613 26.12 -63.28 48.02
CA ASP A 613 27.18 -63.11 49.00
C ASP A 613 27.53 -64.42 49.71
N VAL A 614 28.81 -64.55 50.09
CA VAL A 614 29.31 -65.72 50.83
C VAL A 614 28.74 -65.71 52.24
N LEU A 615 27.94 -66.73 52.55
CA LEU A 615 27.30 -66.88 53.86
C LEU A 615 28.29 -67.37 54.93
N SER A 616 28.13 -66.84 56.15
CA SER A 616 28.76 -67.37 57.37
C SER A 616 27.69 -67.60 58.44
N PHE A 617 27.87 -68.66 59.23
CA PHE A 617 26.89 -69.10 60.22
C PHE A 617 27.47 -69.02 61.63
N THR A 618 26.63 -68.68 62.60
CA THR A 618 26.95 -68.74 64.03
C THR A 618 25.82 -69.46 64.77
N ILE A 619 26.14 -70.04 65.93
CA ILE A 619 25.17 -70.74 66.78
C ILE A 619 25.28 -70.23 68.21
N SER A 620 24.13 -69.95 68.83
CA SER A 620 24.01 -69.70 70.26
C SER A 620 23.38 -70.93 70.91
N GLY A 621 23.69 -71.19 72.19
CA GLY A 621 23.12 -72.32 72.91
C GLY A 621 23.59 -73.70 72.43
N GLN A 622 24.74 -73.77 71.74
CA GLN A 622 25.28 -75.02 71.21
C GLN A 622 25.48 -76.05 72.35
N PRO A 623 24.84 -77.23 72.29
CA PRO A 623 25.08 -78.29 73.26
C PRO A 623 26.56 -78.73 73.23
N ALA A 624 27.17 -78.93 74.40
CA ALA A 624 28.59 -79.29 74.49
C ALA A 624 28.95 -80.61 73.77
N TRP A 625 27.98 -81.50 73.57
CA TRP A 625 28.14 -82.77 72.84
C TRP A 625 28.04 -82.64 71.31
N THR A 626 27.90 -81.42 70.78
CA THR A 626 27.81 -81.14 69.33
C THR A 626 29.02 -80.38 68.80
N SER A 627 29.27 -80.51 67.49
CA SER A 627 30.18 -79.71 66.70
C SER A 627 29.39 -78.89 65.67
N PHE A 628 29.83 -77.66 65.41
CA PHE A 628 29.17 -76.73 64.49
C PHE A 628 30.15 -76.22 63.43
N SER A 629 29.72 -76.19 62.17
CA SER A 629 30.48 -75.65 61.04
C SER A 629 30.00 -74.25 60.69
N ALA A 630 30.85 -73.24 60.90
CA ALA A 630 30.54 -71.84 60.58
C ALA A 630 30.44 -71.56 59.07
N SER A 631 30.92 -72.46 58.20
CA SER A 631 30.83 -72.29 56.74
C SER A 631 29.58 -72.95 56.13
N THR A 632 28.97 -73.91 56.83
CA THR A 632 27.82 -74.67 56.30
C THR A 632 26.59 -74.63 57.20
N GLY A 633 26.70 -74.09 58.42
CA GLY A 633 25.66 -74.15 59.44
C GLY A 633 25.40 -75.56 59.98
N HIS A 634 26.21 -76.56 59.59
CA HIS A 634 26.01 -77.95 59.96
C HIS A 634 26.30 -78.19 61.45
N LEU A 635 25.29 -78.65 62.18
CA LEU A 635 25.36 -79.07 63.57
C LEU A 635 25.27 -80.60 63.64
N SER A 636 26.26 -81.25 64.26
CA SER A 636 26.23 -82.70 64.44
C SER A 636 26.87 -83.15 65.75
N GLY A 637 26.43 -84.29 66.29
CA GLY A 637 26.93 -84.80 67.57
C GLY A 637 26.24 -86.08 67.99
N THR A 638 26.64 -86.65 69.12
CA THR A 638 25.96 -87.81 69.72
C THR A 638 25.95 -87.62 71.24
N PRO A 639 24.79 -87.37 71.85
CA PRO A 639 24.70 -87.20 73.30
C PRO A 639 25.00 -88.53 74.00
N ARG A 640 25.70 -88.47 75.14
CA ARG A 640 26.03 -89.62 76.00
C ARG A 640 25.18 -89.59 77.26
N ALA A 641 25.29 -90.65 78.06
CA ALA A 641 24.73 -90.63 79.41
C ALA A 641 25.35 -89.46 80.20
N GLY A 642 24.52 -88.54 80.71
CA GLY A 642 24.93 -87.27 81.32
C GLY A 642 24.62 -86.02 80.48
N ASP A 643 24.27 -86.17 79.20
CA ASP A 643 23.85 -85.07 78.30
C ASP A 643 22.31 -84.90 78.25
N GLU A 644 21.55 -85.50 79.17
CA GLU A 644 20.09 -85.36 79.21
C GLU A 644 19.69 -83.93 79.62
N GLY A 645 18.97 -83.23 78.75
CA GLY A 645 18.52 -81.87 79.04
C GLY A 645 17.74 -81.22 77.90
N THR A 646 17.29 -80.00 78.16
CA THR A 646 16.75 -79.10 77.13
C THR A 646 17.82 -78.07 76.78
N TYR A 647 18.10 -77.91 75.49
CA TYR A 647 19.06 -76.95 74.97
C TYR A 647 18.28 -75.91 74.14
N SER A 648 18.63 -74.64 74.30
CA SER A 648 17.92 -73.51 73.68
C SER A 648 18.90 -72.41 73.28
#